data_AF-W6REK4-F1
#
_entry.id   AF-W6REK4-F1
#
_cell.length_a   1.000
_cell.length_b   1.000
_cell.length_c   1.000
_cell.angle_alpha   90.00
_cell.angle_beta   90.00
_cell.angle_gamma   90.00
#
_symmetry.space_group_name_H-M   'P 1'
#
loop_
_entity.id
_entity.type
_entity.pdbx_description
1 polymer ?
#
loop_
_entity_poly.entity_id
_entity_poly.type
_entity_poly.pdbx_seq_one_letter_code
_entity_poly.pdbx_strand_id
1 'polypeptide(L)'
;MISWLRKITTLSDDVLAKLNSISVTPNMKVVNPLDECWSGFLSEKSPAWLQALARNASDAPQSIASSEVFGADVLAFQEALKSFHNGDERALNRCVQKASSTYRGQIALLTLLAHPVAECSLDTLVAGVDVNGLVVTDALLVALQQLLESSAADKVGLLGNSHLWDGLFGQNKVCLHGTLLVDVPFIGISIGALRAFCLSLQSPLDGIYFPSHRLVICSNKLRFSCADRLTKLFSWILRNLHHYQAFWQQAATSQVCYLVRDKRPYHVLLDELSGLYELQELGCSLPTVFFERSSFIEGGKTIGFTRPESHVFSDLLVSNHHRADKDAFSSRYFQYLKQEAEKRYGSSISTDRGTIVWLSISGGEKRRWFEEAEALEAFIHWARKRFGACHFYVDGWTGPAVSSVSDSQQIAQHQQIWEKVCQCAGVQPDEYTSFIGAGILRKIWGASQAQFFTSCAGTPSVWPSLICRVPGGVHNSISMIRRVENTYYPSNVVRVPDQCITDVNEIGENIRWDKFSYSISVDDFLSTLDDAYENAFGSGCRVPGEFYNKLIVARKSGNARWVAALEALCQERLASYRNLPHLLSSSAFFGDPAVEVLAEEPGNYRLIDCNVGCKSDVVFVTFGKVSSHVDHLPFGYPFLGRSGFKHLHMAQARRTSYQKLSFERFSEILTPLLRGYRYRFTYGPSLGGYAALYYSAAIGAHAIAGSPRLPLHPENEQYKGVLWQPGSYWDEAGYEHVPLSRLDLTECPPPFIIYDPTDVIDANFIQHCIAPNFTSIRFLEVPGSRHASLLKLSKGGELKALILEYVMSIRGQK
;
A
#
# COMPACT_ATOMS: atom_id res chain seq x y z
N MET A 1 38.63 21.90 19.06
CA MET A 1 37.76 21.22 18.01
C MET A 1 34.75 21.37 17.89
N ILE A 2 33.69 20.57 18.28
CA ILE A 2 33.36 19.37 19.07
C ILE A 2 32.31 18.44 18.41
N SER A 3 31.85 18.66 17.17
CA SER A 3 31.57 17.55 16.20
C SER A 3 31.68 17.85 14.67
N TRP A 4 32.69 18.52 14.10
CA TRP A 4 33.52 19.55 14.72
C TRP A 4 32.74 20.86 14.74
N LEU A 5 32.70 21.63 13.64
CA LEU A 5 31.83 22.82 13.52
C LEU A 5 30.39 22.49 13.05
N ARG A 6 29.97 21.27 13.41
CA ARG A 6 28.63 20.66 13.50
C ARG A 6 27.68 20.71 12.29
N LYS A 7 27.66 21.76 11.46
CA LYS A 7 26.78 21.87 10.27
C LYS A 7 27.02 23.07 9.34
N ILE A 8 28.07 23.87 9.58
CA ILE A 8 28.12 25.30 9.24
C ILE A 8 29.35 25.58 8.35
N THR A 9 29.29 26.38 7.28
CA THR A 9 28.18 27.22 6.76
C THR A 9 27.54 26.67 5.49
N THR A 10 26.21 26.54 5.47
CA THR A 10 25.41 26.69 4.24
C THR A 10 25.43 28.16 3.77
N LEU A 11 25.24 28.39 2.46
CA LEU A 11 25.27 29.71 1.81
C LEU A 11 24.41 30.78 2.51
N SER A 12 24.96 32.01 2.55
CA SER A 12 24.28 33.27 2.80
C SER A 12 25.12 34.40 2.19
N ASP A 13 24.51 35.29 1.40
CA ASP A 13 25.21 36.26 0.55
C ASP A 13 25.69 37.54 1.30
N ASP A 14 25.35 37.70 2.57
CA ASP A 14 25.53 38.95 3.35
C ASP A 14 26.98 39.30 3.77
N VAL A 15 27.97 38.45 3.51
CA VAL A 15 29.35 38.65 4.02
C VAL A 15 30.15 39.70 3.21
N LEU A 16 29.71 40.03 1.99
CA LEU A 16 30.39 41.00 1.10
C LEU A 16 30.46 42.45 1.66
N ALA A 17 29.71 42.78 2.71
CA ALA A 17 29.59 44.15 3.21
C ALA A 17 30.64 44.60 4.26
N LYS A 18 31.50 43.70 4.78
CA LYS A 18 32.38 44.01 5.92
C LYS A 18 33.83 43.49 5.82
N LEU A 19 34.51 43.80 4.71
CA LEU A 19 35.98 43.77 4.64
C LEU A 19 36.52 45.09 4.08
N ASN A 20 36.98 45.96 4.97
CA ASN A 20 37.80 47.13 4.64
C ASN A 20 38.76 47.42 5.80
N SER A 21 39.89 48.06 5.49
CA SER A 21 40.99 48.45 6.39
C SER A 21 41.60 47.34 7.28
N ILE A 22 42.56 46.59 6.72
CA ILE A 22 43.83 46.28 7.40
C ILE A 22 44.97 46.65 6.45
N SER A 23 45.96 47.42 6.93
CA SER A 23 47.14 47.82 6.17
C SER A 23 48.29 46.82 6.35
N VAL A 24 49.08 46.59 5.29
CA VAL A 24 50.20 45.64 5.30
C VAL A 24 51.54 46.36 5.44
N THR A 25 52.39 45.84 6.32
CA THR A 25 53.85 46.06 6.34
C THR A 25 54.59 44.71 6.37
N PRO A 26 55.85 44.63 5.90
CA PRO A 26 56.33 43.41 5.23
C PRO A 26 57.30 42.50 6.03
N ASN A 27 57.58 41.34 5.44
CA ASN A 27 58.65 40.38 5.79
C ASN A 27 58.54 39.62 7.12
N MET A 28 57.65 38.62 7.13
CA MET A 28 57.90 37.34 7.79
C MET A 28 57.96 36.22 6.74
N LYS A 29 58.45 35.03 7.10
CA LYS A 29 58.18 33.82 6.30
C LYS A 29 56.66 33.73 6.09
N VAL A 30 56.21 33.34 4.91
CA VAL A 30 54.79 33.02 4.68
C VAL A 30 54.47 31.75 5.47
N VAL A 31 53.99 31.92 6.70
CA VAL A 31 53.52 30.82 7.55
C VAL A 31 52.29 30.24 6.86
N ASN A 32 52.21 28.92 6.82
CA ASN A 32 51.04 28.25 6.25
C ASN A 32 49.81 28.60 7.10
N PRO A 33 48.69 29.10 6.51
CA PRO A 33 47.52 29.52 7.26
C PRO A 33 46.83 28.38 8.03
N LEU A 34 47.13 27.11 7.71
CA LEU A 34 46.70 25.95 8.49
C LEU A 34 47.57 25.71 9.73
N ASP A 35 48.89 25.85 9.59
CA ASP A 35 49.84 25.66 10.69
C ASP A 35 49.73 26.81 11.71
N GLU A 36 49.50 28.04 11.24
CA GLU A 36 49.15 29.18 12.09
C GLU A 36 47.85 28.93 12.86
N CYS A 37 46.76 28.54 12.17
CA CYS A 37 45.49 28.27 12.83
C CYS A 37 45.55 27.06 13.78
N TRP A 38 46.39 26.06 13.48
CA TRP A 38 46.64 24.94 14.37
C TRP A 38 47.43 25.38 15.61
N SER A 39 48.47 26.19 15.44
CA SER A 39 49.27 26.76 16.54
C SER A 39 48.40 27.64 17.47
N GLY A 40 47.57 28.52 16.90
CA GLY A 40 46.59 29.32 17.64
C GLY A 40 45.59 28.46 18.43
N PHE A 41 45.06 27.38 17.82
CA PHE A 41 44.25 26.42 18.57
C PHE A 41 45.05 25.67 19.65
N LEU A 42 46.29 25.26 19.40
CA LEU A 42 47.12 24.58 20.39
C LEU A 42 47.44 25.49 21.59
N SER A 43 47.57 26.80 21.37
CA SER A 43 47.70 27.80 22.44
C SER A 43 46.38 28.01 23.20
N GLU A 44 45.37 28.58 22.55
CA GLU A 44 44.18 29.12 23.22
C GLU A 44 43.06 28.08 23.46
N LYS A 45 43.11 26.93 22.79
CA LYS A 45 42.01 25.94 22.67
C LYS A 45 40.69 26.49 22.10
N SER A 46 40.65 27.75 21.64
CA SER A 46 39.46 28.43 21.13
C SER A 46 38.81 27.70 19.94
N PRO A 47 37.47 27.59 19.87
CA PRO A 47 36.78 27.08 18.69
C PRO A 47 36.97 27.93 17.43
N ALA A 48 37.24 29.23 17.58
CA ALA A 48 37.36 30.17 16.45
C ALA A 48 38.55 29.83 15.54
N TRP A 49 39.70 29.47 16.12
CA TRP A 49 40.89 29.04 15.38
C TRP A 49 40.63 27.84 14.46
N LEU A 50 39.66 26.99 14.78
CA LEU A 50 39.29 25.86 13.95
C LEU A 50 38.19 26.17 12.93
N GLN A 51 37.47 27.28 13.10
CA GLN A 51 36.69 27.87 12.00
C GLN A 51 37.63 28.45 10.96
N ALA A 52 38.70 29.12 11.39
CA ALA A 52 39.75 29.59 10.49
C ALA A 52 40.47 28.41 9.80
N LEU A 53 40.91 27.38 10.54
CA LEU A 53 41.52 26.18 9.95
C LEU A 53 40.61 25.48 8.94
N ALA A 54 39.32 25.28 9.26
CA ALA A 54 38.38 24.63 8.35
C ALA A 54 38.05 25.46 7.11
N ARG A 55 37.98 26.80 7.23
CA ARG A 55 37.84 27.72 6.08
C ARG A 55 39.10 27.69 5.23
N ASN A 56 40.27 27.96 5.79
CA ASN A 56 41.55 27.94 5.07
C ASN A 56 41.82 26.62 4.33
N ALA A 57 41.40 25.48 4.90
CA ALA A 57 41.51 24.16 4.25
C ALA A 57 40.55 23.95 3.07
N SER A 58 39.43 24.69 3.04
CA SER A 58 38.45 24.70 1.94
C SER A 58 38.76 25.77 0.89
N ASP A 59 39.20 26.95 1.33
CA ASP A 59 39.43 28.14 0.51
C ASP A 59 40.79 28.09 -0.21
N ALA A 60 41.77 27.39 0.37
CA ALA A 60 43.09 27.17 -0.23
C ALA A 60 43.58 25.72 0.00
N PRO A 61 42.95 24.69 -0.59
CA PRO A 61 43.26 23.29 -0.27
C PRO A 61 44.70 22.86 -0.58
N GLN A 62 45.37 23.54 -1.52
CA GLN A 62 46.80 23.39 -1.80
C GLN A 62 47.70 23.65 -0.58
N SER A 63 47.24 24.45 0.40
CA SER A 63 47.94 24.68 1.66
C SER A 63 48.00 23.44 2.56
N ILE A 64 47.10 22.47 2.38
CA ILE A 64 47.10 21.23 3.17
C ILE A 64 48.36 20.40 2.85
N ALA A 65 48.72 20.29 1.58
CA ALA A 65 49.90 19.53 1.15
C ALA A 65 51.22 20.19 1.57
N SER A 66 51.24 21.52 1.76
CA SER A 66 52.39 22.30 2.24
C SER A 66 52.35 22.63 3.73
N SER A 67 51.51 21.96 4.52
CA SER A 67 51.43 22.11 5.98
C SER A 67 52.54 21.31 6.66
N GLU A 68 53.33 21.96 7.53
CA GLU A 68 54.33 21.29 8.37
C GLU A 68 53.68 20.33 9.39
N VAL A 69 52.41 20.58 9.75
CA VAL A 69 51.64 19.75 10.69
C VAL A 69 50.96 18.55 10.00
N PHE A 70 50.34 18.75 8.84
CA PHE A 70 49.42 17.77 8.23
C PHE A 70 49.89 17.23 6.87
N GLY A 71 50.72 17.96 6.12
CA GLY A 71 51.01 17.67 4.72
C GLY A 71 51.69 16.31 4.51
N ALA A 72 52.66 15.97 5.36
CA ALA A 72 53.35 14.69 5.31
C ALA A 72 52.40 13.49 5.54
N ASP A 73 51.52 13.58 6.54
CA ASP A 73 50.54 12.51 6.84
C ASP A 73 49.45 12.39 5.76
N VAL A 74 49.00 13.51 5.19
CA VAL A 74 48.03 13.54 4.08
C VAL A 74 48.62 12.89 2.82
N LEU A 75 49.83 13.28 2.41
CA LEU A 75 50.50 12.71 1.25
C LEU A 75 50.85 11.22 1.46
N ALA A 76 51.33 10.85 2.65
CA ALA A 76 51.60 9.46 3.01
C ALA A 76 50.32 8.61 2.98
N PHE A 77 49.20 9.12 3.50
CA PHE A 77 47.92 8.40 3.45
C PHE A 77 47.39 8.29 2.01
N GLN A 78 47.48 9.35 1.21
CA GLN A 78 47.05 9.32 -0.20
C GLN A 78 47.80 8.24 -0.98
N GLU A 79 49.14 8.21 -0.91
CA GLU A 79 49.92 7.23 -1.67
C GLU A 79 49.78 5.81 -1.08
N ALA A 80 49.56 5.68 0.24
CA ALA A 80 49.24 4.40 0.86
C ALA A 80 47.87 3.84 0.42
N LEU A 81 46.86 4.71 0.29
CA LEU A 81 45.54 4.34 -0.24
C LEU A 81 45.64 3.95 -1.72
N LYS A 82 46.32 4.77 -2.54
CA LYS A 82 46.55 4.48 -3.96
C LYS A 82 47.30 3.17 -4.18
N SER A 83 48.36 2.93 -3.43
CA SER A 83 49.13 1.67 -3.47
C SER A 83 48.27 0.47 -3.08
N PHE A 84 47.44 0.58 -2.04
CA PHE A 84 46.53 -0.49 -1.61
C PHE A 84 45.44 -0.82 -2.64
N HIS A 85 44.93 0.20 -3.34
CA HIS A 85 43.96 0.02 -4.43
C HIS A 85 44.57 -0.48 -5.75
N ASN A 86 45.90 -0.46 -5.86
CA ASN A 86 46.67 -1.11 -6.92
C ASN A 86 47.32 -2.44 -6.47
N GLY A 87 46.98 -2.95 -5.27
CA GLY A 87 47.35 -4.29 -4.80
C GLY A 87 48.37 -4.37 -3.64
N ASP A 88 49.05 -3.30 -3.21
CA ASP A 88 49.95 -3.36 -2.04
C ASP A 88 49.16 -3.32 -0.72
N GLU A 89 48.80 -4.50 -0.24
CA GLU A 89 48.06 -4.72 1.00
C GLU A 89 48.81 -4.21 2.25
N ARG A 90 50.14 -4.04 2.16
CA ARG A 90 51.00 -3.58 3.26
C ARG A 90 51.02 -2.05 3.36
N ALA A 91 50.57 -1.34 2.34
CA ALA A 91 50.67 0.13 2.28
C ALA A 91 49.87 0.84 3.39
N LEU A 92 48.56 0.59 3.48
CA LEU A 92 47.70 1.20 4.52
C LEU A 92 48.14 0.85 5.94
N ASN A 93 48.69 -0.35 6.16
CA ASN A 93 49.20 -0.77 7.47
C ASN A 93 50.40 0.06 7.94
N ARG A 94 51.28 0.52 7.03
CA ARG A 94 52.46 1.32 7.40
C ARG A 94 52.10 2.75 7.82
N CYS A 95 51.09 3.35 7.19
CA CYS A 95 50.78 4.78 7.38
C CYS A 95 49.98 5.10 8.67
N VAL A 96 49.27 4.12 9.26
CA VAL A 96 48.16 4.43 10.19
C VAL A 96 48.34 3.86 11.62
N GLN A 97 49.38 3.06 11.87
CA GLN A 97 49.52 2.25 13.09
C GLN A 97 49.45 2.99 14.44
N LYS A 98 49.85 4.27 14.53
CA LYS A 98 49.97 5.01 15.81
C LYS A 98 48.97 6.16 15.99
N ALA A 99 48.14 6.46 14.98
CA ALA A 99 47.17 7.55 15.03
C ALA A 99 45.91 7.20 15.83
N SER A 100 45.29 8.18 16.50
CA SER A 100 43.96 8.02 17.11
C SER A 100 42.85 7.99 16.04
N SER A 101 41.72 7.34 16.31
CA SER A 101 40.59 7.27 15.35
C SER A 101 40.04 8.65 14.95
N THR A 102 40.09 9.63 15.87
CA THR A 102 39.77 11.04 15.60
C THR A 102 40.76 11.64 14.59
N TYR A 103 42.06 11.50 14.82
CA TYR A 103 43.10 12.05 13.93
C TYR A 103 43.06 11.41 12.54
N ARG A 104 42.89 10.08 12.47
CA ARG A 104 42.64 9.36 11.20
C ARG A 104 41.45 9.95 10.45
N GLY A 105 40.33 10.18 11.13
CA GLY A 105 39.15 10.82 10.54
C GLY A 105 39.37 12.27 10.07
N GLN A 106 40.38 12.97 10.59
CA GLN A 106 40.78 14.30 10.13
C GLN A 106 41.68 14.23 8.89
N ILE A 107 42.68 13.34 8.88
CA ILE A 107 43.52 13.09 7.70
C ILE A 107 42.69 12.64 6.49
N ALA A 108 41.64 11.82 6.69
CA ALA A 108 40.69 11.47 5.63
C ALA A 108 40.08 12.70 4.92
N LEU A 109 39.59 13.65 5.70
CA LEU A 109 38.90 14.84 5.20
C LEU A 109 39.89 15.84 4.59
N LEU A 110 41.05 16.04 5.23
CA LEU A 110 42.13 16.88 4.70
C LEU A 110 42.67 16.32 3.38
N THR A 111 42.77 14.99 3.23
CA THR A 111 43.16 14.35 1.97
C THR A 111 42.13 14.60 0.87
N LEU A 112 40.83 14.49 1.17
CA LEU A 112 39.77 14.79 0.20
C LEU A 112 39.70 16.27 -0.19
N LEU A 113 40.01 17.20 0.72
CA LEU A 113 40.09 18.62 0.41
C LEU A 113 41.31 18.93 -0.47
N ALA A 114 42.51 18.46 -0.07
CA ALA A 114 43.75 18.67 -0.82
C ALA A 114 43.71 18.01 -2.21
N HIS A 115 43.05 16.86 -2.31
CA HIS A 115 43.03 15.98 -3.47
C HIS A 115 41.59 15.50 -3.74
N PRO A 116 40.72 16.39 -4.25
CA PRO A 116 39.33 16.07 -4.51
C PRO A 116 39.19 14.93 -5.51
N VAL A 117 38.10 14.16 -5.37
CA VAL A 117 37.71 13.16 -6.35
C VAL A 117 37.21 13.89 -7.60
N ALA A 118 37.78 13.57 -8.75
CA ALA A 118 37.24 13.99 -10.04
C ALA A 118 35.93 13.23 -10.29
N GLU A 119 34.84 13.96 -10.55
CA GLU A 119 33.55 13.40 -10.93
C GLU A 119 33.35 13.61 -12.43
N CYS A 120 33.15 12.52 -13.17
CA CYS A 120 33.14 12.49 -14.63
C CYS A 120 31.87 11.82 -15.15
N SER A 121 31.21 12.47 -16.12
CA SER A 121 30.00 11.94 -16.76
C SER A 121 30.39 10.98 -17.88
N LEU A 122 29.71 9.83 -17.98
CA LEU A 122 30.07 8.75 -18.92
C LEU A 122 30.07 9.22 -20.40
N ASP A 123 29.18 10.14 -20.77
CA ASP A 123 29.13 10.76 -22.10
C ASP A 123 30.34 11.63 -22.45
N THR A 124 31.15 12.03 -21.47
CA THR A 124 32.39 12.81 -21.68
C THR A 124 33.65 11.94 -21.80
N LEU A 125 33.53 10.61 -21.69
CA LEU A 125 34.64 9.68 -21.83
C LEU A 125 34.90 9.31 -23.30
N VAL A 126 36.19 9.32 -23.68
CA VAL A 126 36.66 8.96 -25.02
C VAL A 126 37.78 7.94 -24.90
N ALA A 127 37.74 6.88 -25.71
CA ALA A 127 38.78 5.85 -25.73
C ALA A 127 40.15 6.42 -26.13
N GLY A 128 41.21 5.93 -25.50
CA GLY A 128 42.58 6.41 -25.63
C GLY A 128 42.94 7.61 -24.74
N VAL A 129 41.97 8.24 -24.06
CA VAL A 129 42.23 9.38 -23.17
C VAL A 129 42.62 8.91 -21.76
N ASP A 130 43.62 9.59 -21.17
CA ASP A 130 43.94 9.47 -19.74
C ASP A 130 43.05 10.44 -18.93
N VAL A 131 42.30 9.89 -17.96
CA VAL A 131 41.49 10.64 -17.01
C VAL A 131 42.02 10.42 -15.60
N ASN A 132 42.74 11.41 -15.04
CA ASN A 132 43.33 11.38 -13.68
C ASN A 132 44.24 10.14 -13.43
N GLY A 133 44.97 9.71 -14.47
CA GLY A 133 45.85 8.54 -14.49
C GLY A 133 45.17 7.24 -14.92
N LEU A 134 43.89 7.26 -15.28
CA LEU A 134 43.15 6.09 -15.80
C LEU A 134 43.04 6.19 -17.33
N VAL A 135 43.74 5.32 -18.05
CA VAL A 135 43.61 5.23 -19.51
C VAL A 135 42.29 4.52 -19.86
N VAL A 136 41.38 5.24 -20.51
CA VAL A 136 40.09 4.70 -20.97
C VAL A 136 40.33 3.85 -22.21
N THR A 137 40.19 2.53 -22.11
CA THR A 137 40.21 1.62 -23.28
C THR A 137 38.80 1.45 -23.84
N ASP A 138 38.68 1.02 -25.10
CA ASP A 138 37.36 0.72 -25.72
C ASP A 138 36.58 -0.32 -24.91
N ALA A 139 37.25 -1.36 -24.42
CA ALA A 139 36.66 -2.38 -23.56
C ALA A 139 36.13 -1.79 -22.24
N LEU A 140 36.91 -0.90 -21.59
CA LEU A 140 36.48 -0.22 -20.37
C LEU A 140 35.29 0.72 -20.63
N LEU A 141 35.29 1.45 -21.76
CA LEU A 141 34.19 2.34 -22.13
C LEU A 141 32.89 1.55 -22.39
N VAL A 142 32.96 0.44 -23.13
CA VAL A 142 31.82 -0.46 -23.36
C VAL A 142 31.34 -1.09 -22.05
N ALA A 143 32.25 -1.52 -21.17
CA ALA A 143 31.88 -2.03 -19.85
C ALA A 143 31.15 -0.99 -18.99
N LEU A 144 31.63 0.25 -18.98
CA LEU A 144 30.99 1.36 -18.26
C LEU A 144 29.59 1.68 -18.82
N GLN A 145 29.42 1.68 -20.14
CA GLN A 145 28.10 1.84 -20.78
C GLN A 145 27.13 0.73 -20.37
N GLN A 146 27.56 -0.54 -20.45
CA GLN A 146 26.73 -1.69 -20.08
C GLN A 146 26.41 -1.74 -18.57
N LEU A 147 27.28 -1.21 -17.70
CA LEU A 147 27.04 -1.15 -16.25
C LEU A 147 26.21 0.05 -15.80
N LEU A 148 26.29 1.20 -16.49
CA LEU A 148 25.73 2.47 -16.02
C LEU A 148 24.48 2.94 -16.79
N GLU A 149 24.27 2.53 -18.04
CA GLU A 149 23.17 3.03 -18.89
C GLU A 149 22.05 2.01 -19.16
N SER A 150 22.31 0.73 -18.91
CA SER A 150 21.36 -0.40 -19.02
C SER A 150 20.18 -0.30 -18.05
N SER A 151 19.17 -1.17 -18.21
CA SER A 151 17.98 -1.13 -17.34
C SER A 151 18.30 -1.58 -15.91
N ALA A 152 17.43 -1.24 -14.95
CA ALA A 152 17.59 -1.68 -13.57
C ALA A 152 17.62 -3.22 -13.45
N ALA A 153 16.85 -3.93 -14.28
CA ALA A 153 16.85 -5.39 -14.35
C ALA A 153 18.17 -5.95 -14.91
N ASP A 154 18.72 -5.35 -15.98
CA ASP A 154 20.01 -5.75 -16.56
C ASP A 154 21.14 -5.60 -15.54
N LYS A 155 21.18 -4.47 -14.82
CA LYS A 155 22.16 -4.20 -13.76
C LYS A 155 22.09 -5.22 -12.62
N VAL A 156 20.89 -5.66 -12.25
CA VAL A 156 20.67 -6.75 -11.28
C VAL A 156 21.12 -8.10 -11.84
N GLY A 157 20.85 -8.39 -13.11
CA GLY A 157 21.29 -9.60 -13.81
C GLY A 157 22.82 -9.70 -13.91
N LEU A 158 23.50 -8.58 -14.19
CA LEU A 158 24.96 -8.48 -14.17
C LEU A 158 25.50 -8.76 -12.76
N LEU A 159 24.97 -8.10 -11.71
CA LEU A 159 25.40 -8.35 -10.33
C LEU A 159 25.15 -9.79 -9.86
N GLY A 160 24.09 -10.45 -10.35
CA GLY A 160 23.77 -11.84 -10.04
C GLY A 160 24.61 -12.89 -10.80
N ASN A 161 25.42 -12.49 -11.79
CA ASN A 161 26.20 -13.42 -12.60
C ASN A 161 27.64 -12.91 -12.83
N SER A 162 28.56 -13.33 -11.96
CA SER A 162 29.98 -12.95 -11.99
C SER A 162 30.67 -13.28 -13.32
N HIS A 163 30.26 -14.32 -14.04
CA HIS A 163 30.86 -14.67 -15.34
C HIS A 163 30.60 -13.62 -16.44
N LEU A 164 29.57 -12.78 -16.30
CA LEU A 164 29.36 -11.67 -17.23
C LEU A 164 30.42 -10.59 -17.04
N TRP A 165 30.93 -10.38 -15.82
CA TRP A 165 31.94 -9.37 -15.53
C TRP A 165 33.30 -9.69 -16.13
N ASP A 166 33.70 -10.97 -16.14
CA ASP A 166 34.91 -11.41 -16.85
C ASP A 166 34.85 -11.02 -18.35
N GLY A 167 33.66 -11.15 -18.96
CA GLY A 167 33.44 -10.72 -20.35
C GLY A 167 33.48 -9.21 -20.58
N LEU A 168 33.16 -8.39 -19.57
CA LEU A 168 33.19 -6.93 -19.66
C LEU A 168 34.62 -6.36 -19.66
N PHE A 169 35.52 -6.91 -18.83
CA PHE A 169 36.86 -6.34 -18.58
C PHE A 169 38.00 -7.11 -19.29
N GLY A 170 37.66 -7.92 -20.30
CA GLY A 170 38.60 -8.55 -21.23
C GLY A 170 39.21 -9.84 -20.69
N GLN A 171 40.54 -9.90 -20.60
CA GLN A 171 41.24 -11.05 -19.96
C GLN A 171 41.42 -10.87 -18.45
N ASN A 172 40.98 -9.74 -17.88
CA ASN A 172 41.10 -9.47 -16.45
C ASN A 172 39.97 -10.16 -15.70
N LYS A 173 40.31 -11.18 -14.90
CA LYS A 173 39.35 -11.78 -13.97
C LYS A 173 38.77 -10.72 -13.03
N VAL A 174 37.45 -10.70 -12.89
CA VAL A 174 36.74 -9.83 -11.95
C VAL A 174 36.35 -10.59 -10.68
N CYS A 175 36.45 -9.91 -9.54
CA CYS A 175 35.98 -10.42 -8.25
C CYS A 175 35.02 -9.42 -7.61
N LEU A 176 33.88 -9.90 -7.12
CA LEU A 176 32.94 -9.12 -6.31
C LEU A 176 33.20 -9.42 -4.82
N HIS A 177 33.32 -8.38 -4.01
CA HIS A 177 33.71 -8.46 -2.59
C HIS A 177 32.54 -8.29 -1.59
N GLY A 178 31.32 -8.10 -2.09
CA GLY A 178 30.15 -7.75 -1.28
C GLY A 178 29.95 -6.23 -1.20
N THR A 179 29.30 -5.76 -0.13
CA THR A 179 28.94 -4.33 0.03
C THR A 179 29.50 -3.73 1.30
N LEU A 180 30.11 -2.55 1.18
CA LEU A 180 30.36 -1.63 2.27
C LEU A 180 29.27 -0.55 2.29
N LEU A 181 28.45 -0.52 3.33
CA LEU A 181 27.24 0.33 3.40
C LEU A 181 27.45 1.52 4.34
N VAL A 182 27.72 2.69 3.76
CA VAL A 182 28.02 3.93 4.49
C VAL A 182 27.16 5.05 3.93
N ASP A 183 25.95 5.23 4.48
CA ASP A 183 24.84 6.06 3.94
C ASP A 183 24.24 5.50 2.63
N VAL A 184 25.08 4.99 1.73
CA VAL A 184 24.73 4.35 0.46
C VAL A 184 25.56 3.06 0.26
N PRO A 185 25.09 2.09 -0.55
CA PRO A 185 25.88 0.94 -0.94
C PRO A 185 27.12 1.31 -1.78
N PHE A 186 28.27 0.80 -1.35
CA PHE A 186 29.49 0.73 -2.14
C PHE A 186 29.84 -0.75 -2.36
N ILE A 187 29.50 -1.28 -3.52
CA ILE A 187 29.78 -2.67 -3.92
C ILE A 187 31.24 -2.76 -4.36
N GLY A 188 32.05 -3.58 -3.69
CA GLY A 188 33.48 -3.69 -3.97
C GLY A 188 33.77 -4.62 -5.13
N ILE A 189 34.54 -4.16 -6.11
CA ILE A 189 35.00 -4.95 -7.26
C ILE A 189 36.52 -4.91 -7.36
N SER A 190 37.15 -6.02 -7.74
CA SER A 190 38.54 -6.07 -8.17
C SER A 190 38.63 -6.52 -9.61
N ILE A 191 39.36 -5.78 -10.45
CA ILE A 191 39.63 -6.08 -11.86
C ILE A 191 41.13 -6.38 -11.97
N GLY A 192 41.49 -7.66 -11.96
CA GLY A 192 42.88 -8.05 -11.71
C GLY A 192 43.38 -7.53 -10.35
N ALA A 193 44.36 -6.63 -10.36
CA ALA A 193 44.90 -5.99 -9.15
C ALA A 193 44.23 -4.64 -8.78
N LEU A 194 43.40 -4.07 -9.67
CA LEU A 194 42.76 -2.77 -9.49
C LEU A 194 41.47 -2.91 -8.68
N ARG A 195 41.38 -2.25 -7.52
CA ARG A 195 40.22 -2.27 -6.62
C ARG A 195 39.35 -1.02 -6.79
N ALA A 196 38.09 -1.19 -7.18
CA ALA A 196 37.11 -0.11 -7.42
C ALA A 196 35.77 -0.35 -6.71
N PHE A 197 34.93 0.68 -6.58
CA PHE A 197 33.60 0.58 -5.98
C PHE A 197 32.50 0.94 -6.97
N CYS A 198 31.49 0.09 -7.13
CA CYS A 198 30.22 0.50 -7.74
C CYS A 198 29.31 1.14 -6.69
N LEU A 199 28.65 2.24 -7.04
CA LEU A 199 27.74 3.00 -6.18
C LEU A 199 26.28 2.70 -6.57
N SER A 200 25.39 2.48 -5.60
CA SER A 200 23.93 2.45 -5.83
C SER A 200 23.23 3.59 -5.09
N LEU A 201 22.54 4.44 -5.84
CA LEU A 201 22.01 5.73 -5.40
C LEU A 201 20.55 5.93 -5.85
N GLN A 202 20.30 5.88 -7.16
CA GLN A 202 19.00 5.98 -7.81
C GLN A 202 18.64 4.73 -8.61
N SER A 203 19.64 3.93 -9.02
CA SER A 203 19.48 2.62 -9.63
C SER A 203 20.49 1.62 -9.05
N PRO A 204 20.43 0.33 -9.43
CA PRO A 204 21.32 -0.69 -8.87
C PRO A 204 22.82 -0.41 -9.08
N LEU A 205 23.19 0.35 -10.12
CA LEU A 205 24.56 0.79 -10.43
C LEU A 205 24.50 2.20 -11.07
N ASP A 206 24.94 3.24 -10.37
CA ASP A 206 24.91 4.64 -10.85
C ASP A 206 26.27 5.27 -11.09
N GLY A 207 27.34 4.66 -10.59
CA GLY A 207 28.70 5.10 -10.90
C GLY A 207 29.76 4.11 -10.41
N ILE A 208 30.98 4.24 -10.93
CA ILE A 208 32.14 3.44 -10.51
C ILE A 208 33.26 4.38 -10.05
N TYR A 209 33.68 4.22 -8.79
CA TYR A 209 34.74 4.97 -8.15
C TYR A 209 36.05 4.17 -8.12
N PHE A 210 37.11 4.75 -8.67
CA PHE A 210 38.46 4.21 -8.77
C PHE A 210 39.38 4.97 -7.77
N PRO A 211 39.66 4.42 -6.57
CA PRO A 211 40.30 5.19 -5.50
C PRO A 211 41.78 5.49 -5.76
N SER A 212 42.49 4.60 -6.47
CA SER A 212 43.87 4.80 -6.91
C SER A 212 44.01 5.93 -7.96
N HIS A 213 42.94 6.22 -8.70
CA HIS A 213 42.88 7.30 -9.68
C HIS A 213 42.14 8.54 -9.16
N ARG A 214 41.54 8.49 -7.96
CA ARG A 214 40.67 9.54 -7.39
C ARG A 214 39.60 10.00 -8.40
N LEU A 215 38.99 9.05 -9.10
CA LEU A 215 38.04 9.31 -10.18
C LEU A 215 36.74 8.55 -9.91
N VAL A 216 35.58 9.20 -10.01
CA VAL A 216 34.28 8.53 -10.11
C VAL A 216 33.67 8.81 -11.48
N ILE A 217 33.24 7.75 -12.16
CA ILE A 217 32.54 7.80 -13.44
C ILE A 217 31.06 7.56 -13.16
N CYS A 218 30.20 8.49 -13.54
CA CYS A 218 28.79 8.52 -13.19
C CYS A 218 27.88 8.25 -14.42
N SER A 219 26.73 7.64 -14.18
CA SER A 219 25.67 7.51 -15.17
C SER A 219 25.09 8.88 -15.53
N ASN A 220 24.90 9.12 -16.82
CA ASN A 220 24.39 10.38 -17.41
C ASN A 220 22.99 10.81 -16.87
N LYS A 221 22.30 9.92 -16.15
CA LYS A 221 20.95 10.12 -15.57
C LYS A 221 20.95 10.42 -14.06
N LEU A 222 22.09 10.30 -13.38
CA LEU A 222 22.21 10.43 -11.93
C LEU A 222 22.02 11.88 -11.46
N ARG A 223 21.12 12.11 -10.49
CA ARG A 223 20.82 13.45 -9.93
C ARG A 223 21.45 13.73 -8.56
N PHE A 224 22.43 12.95 -8.13
CA PHE A 224 23.11 13.09 -6.82
C PHE A 224 24.63 13.12 -6.99
N SER A 225 25.30 14.08 -6.35
CA SER A 225 26.77 14.14 -6.22
C SER A 225 27.31 12.83 -5.64
N CYS A 226 28.23 12.18 -6.37
CA CYS A 226 28.98 11.03 -5.88
C CYS A 226 30.06 11.46 -4.87
N ALA A 227 30.73 12.59 -5.09
CA ALA A 227 31.72 13.17 -4.19
C ALA A 227 31.19 13.38 -2.74
N ASP A 228 29.94 13.82 -2.60
CA ASP A 228 29.25 13.96 -1.29
C ASP A 228 29.19 12.62 -0.53
N ARG A 229 28.96 11.52 -1.26
CA ARG A 229 28.82 10.18 -0.68
C ARG A 229 30.18 9.57 -0.38
N LEU A 230 31.16 9.78 -1.27
CA LEU A 230 32.55 9.37 -1.06
C LEU A 230 33.16 10.04 0.19
N THR A 231 32.79 11.28 0.49
CA THR A 231 33.21 11.97 1.73
C THR A 231 32.80 11.21 3.01
N LYS A 232 31.63 10.57 3.00
CA LYS A 232 31.18 9.69 4.11
C LYS A 232 31.95 8.38 4.15
N LEU A 233 32.20 7.77 2.99
CA LEU A 233 33.00 6.55 2.84
C LEU A 233 34.42 6.73 3.41
N PHE A 234 35.18 7.73 2.95
CA PHE A 234 36.53 8.03 3.47
C PHE A 234 36.56 8.24 4.98
N SER A 235 35.57 8.98 5.51
CA SER A 235 35.40 9.23 6.94
C SER A 235 35.16 7.94 7.75
N TRP A 236 34.56 6.92 7.14
CA TRP A 236 34.37 5.59 7.73
C TRP A 236 35.65 4.74 7.59
N ILE A 237 36.27 4.71 6.41
CA ILE A 237 37.47 3.91 6.10
C ILE A 237 38.56 4.13 7.15
N LEU A 238 38.94 5.38 7.39
CA LEU A 238 40.07 5.67 8.27
C LEU A 238 39.76 5.49 9.77
N ARG A 239 38.49 5.46 10.16
CA ARG A 239 38.07 5.04 11.51
C ARG A 239 38.11 3.53 11.68
N ASN A 240 37.77 2.79 10.63
CA ASN A 240 37.48 1.35 10.66
C ASN A 240 38.44 0.52 9.79
N LEU A 241 39.70 0.97 9.66
CA LEU A 241 40.67 0.49 8.66
C LEU A 241 40.83 -1.04 8.60
N HIS A 242 40.82 -1.71 9.76
CA HIS A 242 40.85 -3.18 9.85
C HIS A 242 39.67 -3.84 9.11
N HIS A 243 38.45 -3.34 9.33
CA HIS A 243 37.25 -3.83 8.65
C HIS A 243 37.27 -3.51 7.15
N TYR A 244 37.84 -2.35 6.78
CA TYR A 244 38.05 -2.00 5.38
C TYR A 244 39.03 -2.95 4.67
N GLN A 245 40.13 -3.32 5.32
CA GLN A 245 41.09 -4.28 4.77
C GLN A 245 40.49 -5.68 4.69
N ALA A 246 39.75 -6.13 5.72
CA ALA A 246 39.06 -7.41 5.73
C ALA A 246 37.98 -7.52 4.63
N PHE A 247 37.25 -6.44 4.35
CA PHE A 247 36.29 -6.35 3.25
C PHE A 247 36.91 -6.70 1.88
N TRP A 248 38.18 -6.34 1.65
CA TRP A 248 38.88 -6.67 0.40
C TRP A 248 39.47 -8.10 0.34
N GLN A 249 39.31 -8.89 1.41
CA GLN A 249 39.71 -10.31 1.48
C GLN A 249 38.54 -11.29 1.37
N GLN A 250 37.32 -10.86 1.70
CA GLN A 250 36.11 -11.65 1.48
C GLN A 250 35.72 -11.66 -0.01
N ALA A 251 35.06 -12.74 -0.44
CA ALA A 251 34.32 -12.80 -1.70
C ALA A 251 32.82 -12.63 -1.41
N ALA A 252 32.06 -12.12 -2.38
CA ALA A 252 30.61 -11.97 -2.26
C ALA A 252 29.90 -13.33 -2.17
N THR A 253 28.75 -13.37 -1.47
CA THR A 253 27.81 -14.52 -1.50
C THR A 253 27.13 -14.73 -2.86
N SER A 254 27.37 -13.82 -3.82
CA SER A 254 26.62 -13.69 -5.09
C SER A 254 25.12 -13.40 -4.92
N GLN A 255 24.64 -13.22 -3.68
CA GLN A 255 23.25 -12.86 -3.42
C GLN A 255 23.06 -11.35 -3.58
N VAL A 256 22.23 -10.95 -4.54
CA VAL A 256 21.75 -9.57 -4.67
C VAL A 256 20.53 -9.36 -3.77
N CYS A 257 20.55 -8.32 -2.95
CA CYS A 257 19.48 -7.97 -2.00
C CYS A 257 19.08 -6.50 -2.18
N TYR A 258 17.78 -6.22 -2.01
CA TYR A 258 17.24 -4.88 -2.19
C TYR A 258 17.24 -4.08 -0.89
N LEU A 259 17.82 -2.88 -0.90
CA LEU A 259 17.96 -2.01 0.26
C LEU A 259 16.86 -0.93 0.31
N VAL A 260 16.15 -0.88 1.43
CA VAL A 260 15.21 0.19 1.81
C VAL A 260 15.78 0.94 3.00
N ARG A 261 15.94 2.26 2.89
CA ARG A 261 16.79 3.08 3.78
C ARG A 261 16.22 4.46 4.12
N ASP A 262 15.17 4.95 3.49
CA ASP A 262 14.59 6.23 3.90
C ASP A 262 13.84 6.11 5.24
N LYS A 263 13.90 7.16 6.04
CA LYS A 263 13.36 7.24 7.40
C LYS A 263 11.98 7.90 7.46
N ARG A 264 11.33 8.09 6.30
CA ARG A 264 9.96 8.60 6.16
C ARG A 264 9.11 7.55 5.42
N PRO A 265 7.95 7.16 5.98
CA PRO A 265 7.09 6.11 5.40
C PRO A 265 6.71 6.34 3.92
N TYR A 266 6.50 7.59 3.50
CA TYR A 266 6.10 7.90 2.12
C TYR A 266 7.27 7.83 1.12
N HIS A 267 8.53 8.08 1.51
CA HIS A 267 9.68 7.88 0.61
C HIS A 267 9.98 6.38 0.46
N VAL A 268 9.91 5.64 1.57
CA VAL A 268 9.95 4.17 1.56
C VAL A 268 8.90 3.60 0.61
N LEU A 269 7.67 4.11 0.65
CA LEU A 269 6.62 3.64 -0.26
C LEU A 269 6.77 4.14 -1.71
N LEU A 270 6.87 5.45 -1.92
CA LEU A 270 6.65 6.06 -3.23
C LEU A 270 7.92 6.20 -4.07
N ASP A 271 9.11 6.03 -3.48
CA ASP A 271 10.40 6.06 -4.20
C ASP A 271 11.12 4.69 -4.13
N GLU A 272 11.25 4.09 -2.94
CA GLU A 272 12.10 2.89 -2.76
C GLU A 272 11.36 1.57 -3.03
N LEU A 273 10.15 1.36 -2.50
CA LEU A 273 9.40 0.11 -2.69
C LEU A 273 8.70 0.03 -4.06
N SER A 274 8.39 1.16 -4.68
CA SER A 274 8.05 1.25 -6.10
C SER A 274 9.23 0.82 -6.97
N GLY A 275 10.46 1.25 -6.66
CA GLY A 275 11.67 0.77 -7.33
C GLY A 275 11.90 -0.76 -7.21
N LEU A 276 11.43 -1.39 -6.11
CA LEU A 276 11.40 -2.85 -5.98
C LEU A 276 10.29 -3.49 -6.83
N TYR A 277 9.11 -2.87 -6.88
CA TYR A 277 8.00 -3.37 -7.70
C TYR A 277 8.30 -3.32 -9.21
N GLU A 278 8.97 -2.27 -9.69
CA GLU A 278 9.48 -2.19 -11.08
C GLU A 278 10.38 -3.39 -11.41
N LEU A 279 11.31 -3.74 -10.51
CA LEU A 279 12.15 -4.93 -10.66
C LEU A 279 11.32 -6.23 -10.65
N GLN A 280 10.29 -6.32 -9.81
CA GLN A 280 9.39 -7.48 -9.76
C GLN A 280 8.55 -7.65 -11.04
N GLU A 281 8.05 -6.56 -11.65
CA GLU A 281 7.37 -6.62 -12.95
C GLU A 281 8.31 -7.08 -14.09
N LEU A 282 9.61 -6.79 -13.97
CA LEU A 282 10.66 -7.27 -14.88
C LEU A 282 11.19 -8.68 -14.51
N GLY A 283 10.58 -9.36 -13.53
CA GLY A 283 10.94 -10.72 -13.11
C GLY A 283 12.09 -10.82 -12.09
N CYS A 284 12.68 -9.71 -11.68
CA CYS A 284 13.76 -9.66 -10.68
C CYS A 284 13.21 -9.68 -9.25
N SER A 285 12.99 -10.87 -8.71
CA SER A 285 12.63 -11.06 -7.28
C SER A 285 13.87 -11.00 -6.38
N LEU A 286 13.98 -9.95 -5.56
CA LEU A 286 15.12 -9.72 -4.66
C LEU A 286 14.69 -9.76 -3.18
N PRO A 287 15.47 -10.39 -2.27
CA PRO A 287 15.24 -10.32 -0.83
C PRO A 287 15.38 -8.88 -0.30
N THR A 288 14.39 -8.40 0.45
CA THR A 288 14.38 -7.02 0.98
C THR A 288 15.09 -6.90 2.33
N VAL A 289 16.03 -5.96 2.39
CA VAL A 289 16.75 -5.55 3.59
C VAL A 289 16.37 -4.10 3.92
N PHE A 290 15.90 -3.87 5.14
CA PHE A 290 15.48 -2.56 5.63
C PHE A 290 16.48 -2.03 6.66
N PHE A 291 16.78 -0.73 6.64
CA PHE A 291 17.26 -0.07 7.86
C PHE A 291 16.19 -0.20 8.95
N GLU A 292 16.58 -0.38 10.21
CA GLU A 292 15.65 -0.48 11.35
C GLU A 292 14.58 0.62 11.34
N ARG A 293 14.99 1.87 11.11
CA ARG A 293 14.12 3.07 11.07
C ARG A 293 13.41 3.30 9.73
N SER A 294 13.45 2.30 8.85
CA SER A 294 12.81 2.25 7.53
C SER A 294 11.84 1.07 7.39
N SER A 295 11.78 0.20 8.40
CA SER A 295 11.02 -1.06 8.43
C SER A 295 9.50 -0.87 8.58
N PHE A 296 8.90 0.08 7.84
CA PHE A 296 7.47 0.41 7.90
C PHE A 296 6.58 -0.64 7.21
N ILE A 297 7.14 -1.70 6.60
CA ILE A 297 6.43 -2.88 6.12
C ILE A 297 6.99 -4.12 6.84
N GLU A 298 6.09 -5.00 7.25
CA GLU A 298 6.41 -6.21 7.99
C GLU A 298 7.00 -7.32 7.11
N GLY A 299 7.99 -8.05 7.63
CA GLY A 299 8.51 -9.30 7.04
C GLY A 299 9.89 -9.21 6.37
N GLY A 300 10.47 -8.02 6.23
CA GLY A 300 11.84 -7.85 5.75
C GLY A 300 12.91 -8.05 6.83
N LYS A 301 14.16 -8.34 6.41
CA LYS A 301 15.34 -8.39 7.30
C LYS A 301 15.75 -6.98 7.68
N THR A 302 15.88 -6.68 8.97
CA THR A 302 16.36 -5.36 9.44
C THR A 302 17.87 -5.33 9.67
N ILE A 303 18.48 -4.16 9.45
CA ILE A 303 19.90 -3.88 9.76
C ILE A 303 20.06 -2.54 10.52
N GLY A 304 20.96 -2.53 11.49
CA GLY A 304 21.21 -1.39 12.39
C GLY A 304 22.69 -1.15 12.65
N PHE A 305 23.13 0.10 12.50
CA PHE A 305 24.55 0.48 12.53
C PHE A 305 25.06 0.76 13.94
N THR A 306 25.00 -0.24 14.81
CA THR A 306 25.45 -0.12 16.21
C THR A 306 26.95 -0.31 16.39
N ARG A 307 27.65 -0.91 15.41
CA ARG A 307 29.09 -1.25 15.47
C ARG A 307 29.77 -1.24 14.10
N PRO A 308 31.10 -1.05 13.98
CA PRO A 308 31.80 -1.01 12.70
C PRO A 308 31.54 -2.20 11.77
N GLU A 309 31.47 -3.42 12.30
CA GLU A 309 31.23 -4.64 11.52
C GLU A 309 29.87 -4.66 10.82
N SER A 310 28.86 -3.99 11.36
CA SER A 310 27.49 -3.93 10.78
C SER A 310 27.38 -3.11 9.49
N HIS A 311 28.47 -2.47 9.04
CA HIS A 311 28.56 -1.81 7.74
C HIS A 311 29.09 -2.73 6.62
N VAL A 312 29.63 -3.91 6.96
CA VAL A 312 30.29 -4.82 6.02
C VAL A 312 29.37 -6.01 5.73
N PHE A 313 28.99 -6.17 4.47
CA PHE A 313 28.11 -7.23 3.99
C PHE A 313 28.81 -8.12 2.98
N SER A 314 28.62 -9.43 3.09
CA SER A 314 28.96 -10.39 2.03
C SER A 314 28.03 -10.26 0.81
N ASP A 315 26.82 -9.77 1.04
CA ASP A 315 25.75 -9.67 0.05
C ASP A 315 25.90 -8.39 -0.79
N LEU A 316 25.32 -8.39 -1.99
CA LEU A 316 25.34 -7.26 -2.93
C LEU A 316 24.07 -6.43 -2.73
N LEU A 317 24.16 -5.31 -2.02
CA LEU A 317 23.01 -4.49 -1.65
C LEU A 317 22.78 -3.38 -2.69
N VAL A 318 21.59 -3.36 -3.29
CA VAL A 318 21.20 -2.40 -4.34
C VAL A 318 19.97 -1.61 -3.96
N SER A 319 19.82 -0.40 -4.49
CA SER A 319 18.62 0.44 -4.36
C SER A 319 18.12 0.88 -5.73
N ASN A 320 16.82 1.07 -5.88
CA ASN A 320 16.20 1.64 -7.08
C ASN A 320 15.20 2.72 -6.64
N HIS A 321 15.15 3.86 -7.32
CA HIS A 321 14.37 5.03 -6.91
C HIS A 321 13.41 5.42 -8.05
N HIS A 322 12.47 4.52 -8.36
CA HIS A 322 11.38 4.81 -9.29
C HIS A 322 10.26 5.53 -8.54
N ARG A 323 10.13 6.84 -8.71
CA ARG A 323 9.05 7.59 -8.05
C ARG A 323 7.69 7.30 -8.70
N ALA A 324 6.77 6.72 -7.95
CA ALA A 324 5.39 6.50 -8.40
C ALA A 324 4.63 7.85 -8.53
N ASP A 325 4.42 8.32 -9.76
CA ASP A 325 3.73 9.58 -10.06
C ASP A 325 2.68 9.45 -11.19
N LYS A 326 1.40 9.47 -10.78
CA LYS A 326 0.18 9.73 -11.58
C LYS A 326 -0.13 8.84 -12.80
N ASP A 327 0.66 7.81 -13.03
CA ASP A 327 0.70 7.08 -14.30
C ASP A 327 0.14 5.63 -14.24
N ALA A 328 0.34 4.89 -15.33
CA ALA A 328 -0.06 3.50 -15.46
C ALA A 328 0.74 2.55 -14.56
N PHE A 329 2.04 2.81 -14.31
CA PHE A 329 2.85 2.05 -13.36
C PHE A 329 2.34 2.24 -11.93
N SER A 330 2.18 3.50 -11.49
CA SER A 330 1.65 3.85 -10.16
C SER A 330 0.31 3.17 -9.88
N SER A 331 -0.56 3.09 -10.90
CA SER A 331 -1.87 2.45 -10.80
C SER A 331 -1.77 0.93 -10.57
N ARG A 332 -0.81 0.24 -11.21
CA ARG A 332 -0.54 -1.19 -10.95
C ARG A 332 0.12 -1.40 -9.58
N TYR A 333 1.10 -0.56 -9.24
CA TYR A 333 1.80 -0.60 -7.96
C TYR A 333 0.85 -0.43 -6.76
N PHE A 334 -0.04 0.57 -6.80
CA PHE A 334 -1.03 0.77 -5.74
C PHE A 334 -2.06 -0.37 -5.68
N GLN A 335 -2.35 -1.04 -6.80
CA GLN A 335 -3.19 -2.24 -6.81
C GLN A 335 -2.49 -3.44 -6.16
N TYR A 336 -1.20 -3.66 -6.46
CA TYR A 336 -0.36 -4.66 -5.80
C TYR A 336 -0.25 -4.44 -4.29
N LEU A 337 -0.02 -3.21 -3.84
CA LEU A 337 0.03 -2.87 -2.41
C LEU A 337 -1.28 -3.21 -1.68
N LYS A 338 -2.45 -2.92 -2.29
CA LYS A 338 -3.75 -3.30 -1.73
C LYS A 338 -3.94 -4.82 -1.67
N GLN A 339 -3.45 -5.56 -2.67
CA GLN A 339 -3.51 -7.02 -2.70
C GLN A 339 -2.63 -7.67 -1.64
N GLU A 340 -1.39 -7.21 -1.44
CA GLU A 340 -0.53 -7.71 -0.35
C GLU A 340 -1.08 -7.32 1.04
N ALA A 341 -1.72 -6.16 1.17
CA ALA A 341 -2.42 -5.76 2.39
C ALA A 341 -3.64 -6.67 2.68
N GLU A 342 -4.50 -6.93 1.69
CA GLU A 342 -5.64 -7.86 1.82
C GLU A 342 -5.19 -9.31 2.12
N LYS A 343 -4.17 -9.79 1.41
CA LYS A 343 -3.54 -11.10 1.65
C LYS A 343 -2.97 -11.25 3.07
N ARG A 344 -2.57 -10.14 3.71
CA ARG A 344 -1.94 -10.13 5.05
C ARG A 344 -2.92 -9.96 6.20
N TYR A 345 -3.96 -9.13 6.07
CA TYR A 345 -4.94 -8.85 7.13
C TYR A 345 -6.35 -9.39 6.85
N GLY A 346 -6.54 -10.07 5.72
CA GLY A 346 -7.81 -10.64 5.27
C GLY A 346 -8.63 -9.67 4.40
N SER A 347 -9.66 -10.23 3.75
CA SER A 347 -10.66 -9.45 3.01
C SER A 347 -11.35 -8.41 3.90
N SER A 348 -11.85 -7.32 3.29
CA SER A 348 -12.64 -6.27 3.96
C SER A 348 -13.60 -6.84 5.02
N ILE A 349 -13.56 -6.28 6.22
CA ILE A 349 -14.47 -6.65 7.30
C ILE A 349 -15.89 -6.26 6.89
N SER A 350 -16.83 -7.22 6.97
CA SER A 350 -18.26 -6.96 6.83
C SER A 350 -18.76 -6.25 8.09
N THR A 351 -18.54 -4.93 8.20
CA THR A 351 -18.91 -4.14 9.37
C THR A 351 -20.42 -3.92 9.46
N ASP A 352 -21.11 -4.72 10.27
CA ASP A 352 -22.47 -4.41 10.73
C ASP A 352 -22.53 -3.19 11.68
N ARG A 353 -21.36 -2.58 11.96
CA ARG A 353 -21.14 -1.33 12.71
C ARG A 353 -21.34 -0.03 11.89
N GLY A 354 -21.77 -0.13 10.63
CA GLY A 354 -22.07 1.03 9.79
C GLY A 354 -20.91 1.47 8.88
N THR A 355 -20.88 2.76 8.55
CA THR A 355 -19.97 3.37 7.55
C THR A 355 -18.58 3.59 8.15
N ILE A 356 -17.52 3.17 7.43
CA ILE A 356 -16.14 3.35 7.90
C ILE A 356 -15.63 4.73 7.45
N VAL A 357 -15.21 5.55 8.42
CA VAL A 357 -14.70 6.91 8.18
C VAL A 357 -13.27 7.01 8.67
N TRP A 358 -12.34 7.44 7.81
CA TRP A 358 -10.92 7.58 8.13
C TRP A 358 -10.60 8.98 8.66
N LEU A 359 -9.89 9.05 9.77
CA LEU A 359 -9.56 10.28 10.50
C LEU A 359 -8.07 10.23 10.83
N SER A 360 -7.32 11.31 10.62
CA SER A 360 -5.87 11.32 10.90
C SER A 360 -5.47 12.40 11.91
N ILE A 361 -4.83 12.00 13.01
CA ILE A 361 -4.20 12.91 13.98
C ILE A 361 -2.91 13.48 13.38
N SER A 362 -2.74 14.80 13.39
CA SER A 362 -1.60 15.49 12.75
C SER A 362 -0.64 16.18 13.72
N GLY A 363 -1.06 16.50 14.94
CA GLY A 363 -0.22 17.12 15.96
C GLY A 363 0.80 16.16 16.58
N GLY A 364 2.09 16.51 16.49
CA GLY A 364 3.14 15.81 17.26
C GLY A 364 4.58 16.06 16.82
N GLU A 365 4.88 15.90 15.52
CA GLU A 365 6.28 15.70 15.06
C GLU A 365 7.05 17.00 14.82
N LYS A 366 6.40 17.97 14.17
CA LYS A 366 7.05 19.17 13.58
C LYS A 366 6.22 20.43 13.60
N ARG A 367 4.91 20.26 13.58
CA ARG A 367 3.87 21.27 13.42
C ARG A 367 2.66 20.82 14.23
N ARG A 368 1.82 21.77 14.59
CA ARG A 368 0.54 21.58 15.25
C ARG A 368 -0.56 22.26 14.45
N TRP A 369 -1.73 21.63 14.41
CA TRP A 369 -2.99 22.33 14.16
C TRP A 369 -3.56 22.72 15.53
N PHE A 370 -3.86 24.01 15.75
CA PHE A 370 -4.20 24.49 17.10
C PHE A 370 -5.56 23.97 17.58
N GLU A 371 -6.54 23.94 16.68
CA GLU A 371 -7.94 23.56 16.89
C GLU A 371 -8.22 22.06 16.63
N GLU A 372 -7.17 21.23 16.54
CA GLU A 372 -7.27 19.84 16.06
C GLU A 372 -8.30 18.99 16.83
N ALA A 373 -8.36 19.08 18.16
CA ALA A 373 -9.29 18.24 18.92
C ALA A 373 -10.74 18.68 18.74
N GLU A 374 -10.96 20.00 18.77
CA GLU A 374 -12.25 20.67 18.64
C GLU A 374 -12.85 20.50 17.23
N ALA A 375 -12.00 20.57 16.20
CA ALA A 375 -12.41 20.34 14.81
C ALA A 375 -12.67 18.86 14.50
N LEU A 376 -11.90 17.93 15.09
CA LEU A 376 -12.13 16.49 14.94
C LEU A 376 -13.39 16.02 15.68
N GLU A 377 -13.70 16.60 16.84
CA GLU A 377 -14.99 16.45 17.52
C GLU A 377 -16.14 16.89 16.62
N ALA A 378 -16.07 18.10 16.07
CA ALA A 378 -17.09 18.62 15.15
C ALA A 378 -17.24 17.74 13.89
N PHE A 379 -16.14 17.21 13.34
CA PHE A 379 -16.16 16.25 12.23
C PHE A 379 -16.82 14.91 12.59
N ILE A 380 -16.66 14.39 13.81
CA ILE A 380 -17.34 13.16 14.26
C ILE A 380 -18.86 13.37 14.30
N HIS A 381 -19.33 14.52 14.80
CA HIS A 381 -20.75 14.87 14.78
C HIS A 381 -21.28 15.10 13.35
N TRP A 382 -20.50 15.77 12.50
CA TRP A 382 -20.79 15.94 11.07
C TRP A 382 -20.89 14.58 10.34
N ALA A 383 -19.96 13.67 10.58
CA ALA A 383 -19.93 12.35 9.96
C ALA A 383 -21.13 11.50 10.40
N ARG A 384 -21.43 11.43 11.71
CA ARG A 384 -22.64 10.77 12.23
C ARG A 384 -23.93 11.35 11.62
N LYS A 385 -23.98 12.68 11.37
CA LYS A 385 -25.11 13.35 10.68
C LYS A 385 -25.20 13.04 9.17
N ARG A 386 -24.08 12.85 8.47
CA ARG A 386 -23.98 12.58 7.02
C ARG A 386 -24.10 11.09 6.64
N PHE A 387 -23.68 10.18 7.53
CA PHE A 387 -23.55 8.75 7.25
C PHE A 387 -24.33 7.84 8.21
N GLY A 388 -24.91 8.39 9.29
CA GLY A 388 -25.63 7.61 10.32
C GLY A 388 -24.67 6.88 11.25
N ALA A 389 -24.86 5.57 11.43
CA ALA A 389 -23.92 4.74 12.18
C ALA A 389 -22.54 4.77 11.50
N CYS A 390 -21.51 5.15 12.27
CA CYS A 390 -20.14 5.32 11.80
C CYS A 390 -19.18 4.47 12.65
N HIS A 391 -18.14 3.94 12.01
CA HIS A 391 -17.01 3.31 12.67
C HIS A 391 -15.72 4.04 12.25
N PHE A 392 -15.00 4.62 13.20
CA PHE A 392 -13.89 5.51 12.93
C PHE A 392 -12.55 4.76 12.85
N TYR A 393 -11.83 4.90 11.73
CA TYR A 393 -10.47 4.39 11.56
C TYR A 393 -9.48 5.54 11.79
N VAL A 394 -8.67 5.41 12.85
CA VAL A 394 -7.91 6.53 13.43
C VAL A 394 -6.43 6.39 13.12
N ASP A 395 -5.92 7.23 12.23
CA ASP A 395 -4.51 7.29 11.85
C ASP A 395 -3.71 8.27 12.72
N GLY A 396 -2.39 8.09 12.74
CA GLY A 396 -1.42 8.95 13.40
C GLY A 396 0.00 8.54 13.02
N TRP A 397 0.90 8.44 14.00
CA TRP A 397 2.27 7.95 13.76
C TRP A 397 2.29 6.65 12.96
N THR A 398 3.26 6.49 12.04
CA THR A 398 3.45 5.23 11.29
C THR A 398 4.65 4.52 11.88
N GLY A 399 4.41 3.43 12.59
CA GLY A 399 5.47 2.72 13.29
C GLY A 399 6.37 1.95 12.32
N PRO A 400 7.71 2.08 12.41
CA PRO A 400 8.60 1.06 11.87
C PRO A 400 8.50 -0.21 12.75
N ALA A 401 8.79 -1.39 12.21
CA ALA A 401 8.82 -2.63 12.97
C ALA A 401 9.85 -2.60 14.12
N VAL A 402 10.90 -1.76 14.01
CA VAL A 402 11.87 -1.47 15.07
C VAL A 402 11.69 -0.03 15.55
N SER A 403 10.70 0.18 16.43
CA SER A 403 10.41 1.47 17.07
C SER A 403 11.57 1.98 17.93
N SER A 404 11.92 3.26 17.77
CA SER A 404 12.80 3.96 18.71
C SER A 404 12.00 4.65 19.82
N VAL A 405 12.68 5.13 20.87
CA VAL A 405 12.04 5.92 21.95
C VAL A 405 11.25 7.11 21.41
N SER A 406 11.73 7.75 20.34
CA SER A 406 11.03 8.86 19.68
C SER A 406 9.74 8.42 18.97
N ASP A 407 9.68 7.20 18.44
CA ASP A 407 8.48 6.64 17.82
C ASP A 407 7.44 6.34 18.91
N SER A 408 7.85 5.72 20.01
CA SER A 408 6.97 5.46 21.16
C SER A 408 6.40 6.74 21.78
N GLN A 409 7.20 7.80 21.87
CA GLN A 409 6.75 9.12 22.33
C GLN A 409 5.70 9.74 21.40
N GLN A 410 5.91 9.68 20.08
CA GLN A 410 4.94 10.18 19.10
C GLN A 410 3.66 9.34 19.09
N ILE A 411 3.75 8.01 19.16
CA ILE A 411 2.59 7.12 19.29
C ILE A 411 1.76 7.49 20.53
N ALA A 412 2.40 7.68 21.68
CA ALA A 412 1.71 8.08 22.91
C ALA A 412 1.07 9.48 22.80
N GLN A 413 1.74 10.44 22.16
CA GLN A 413 1.19 11.79 21.95
C GLN A 413 -0.04 11.79 21.03
N HIS A 414 0.02 11.09 19.90
CA HIS A 414 -1.13 10.96 19.00
C HIS A 414 -2.30 10.23 19.68
N GLN A 415 -2.02 9.21 20.50
CA GLN A 415 -3.02 8.48 21.28
C GLN A 415 -3.68 9.37 22.34
N GLN A 416 -2.93 10.22 23.05
CA GLN A 416 -3.49 11.21 23.99
C GLN A 416 -4.41 12.24 23.32
N ILE A 417 -4.06 12.69 22.11
CA ILE A 417 -4.93 13.61 21.34
C ILE A 417 -6.23 12.89 20.95
N TRP A 418 -6.16 11.62 20.51
CA TRP A 418 -7.34 10.83 20.22
C TRP A 418 -8.21 10.55 21.46
N GLU A 419 -7.61 10.30 22.63
CA GLU A 419 -8.33 10.11 23.89
C GLU A 419 -9.13 11.35 24.31
N LYS A 420 -8.57 12.56 24.12
CA LYS A 420 -9.32 13.82 24.28
C LYS A 420 -10.51 13.88 23.30
N VAL A 421 -10.29 13.58 22.02
CA VAL A 421 -11.36 13.60 20.99
C VAL A 421 -12.48 12.60 21.32
N CYS A 422 -12.15 11.39 21.76
CA CYS A 422 -13.14 10.41 22.24
C CYS A 422 -13.98 10.94 23.41
N GLN A 423 -13.33 11.60 24.38
CA GLN A 423 -14.00 12.13 25.56
C GLN A 423 -14.98 13.27 25.22
N CYS A 424 -14.58 14.19 24.34
CA CYS A 424 -15.43 15.30 23.92
C CYS A 424 -16.57 14.84 22.99
N ALA A 425 -16.24 14.11 21.91
CA ALA A 425 -17.21 13.68 20.90
C ALA A 425 -18.08 12.47 21.30
N GLY A 426 -17.86 11.90 22.50
CA GLY A 426 -18.60 10.74 23.00
C GLY A 426 -18.46 9.50 22.11
N VAL A 427 -17.22 9.12 21.76
CA VAL A 427 -16.93 7.92 20.95
C VAL A 427 -16.60 6.74 21.86
N GLN A 428 -17.33 5.63 21.69
CA GLN A 428 -17.14 4.42 22.49
C GLN A 428 -16.00 3.52 21.94
N PRO A 429 -15.37 2.67 22.77
CA PRO A 429 -14.25 1.82 22.34
C PRO A 429 -14.55 0.84 21.18
N ASP A 430 -15.82 0.53 20.93
CA ASP A 430 -16.26 -0.33 19.83
C ASP A 430 -16.67 0.43 18.56
N GLU A 431 -16.86 1.76 18.64
CA GLU A 431 -17.10 2.66 17.50
C GLU A 431 -15.82 3.04 16.73
N TYR A 432 -14.62 2.62 17.17
CA TYR A 432 -13.37 2.97 16.48
C TYR A 432 -12.35 1.84 16.36
N THR A 433 -11.30 2.08 15.59
CA THR A 433 -10.12 1.22 15.49
C THR A 433 -8.89 2.08 15.26
N SER A 434 -7.92 1.99 16.17
CA SER A 434 -6.66 2.75 16.07
C SER A 434 -5.67 2.07 15.12
N PHE A 435 -5.14 2.88 14.21
CA PHE A 435 -4.00 2.63 13.33
C PHE A 435 -2.78 3.49 13.73
N ILE A 436 -2.86 4.22 14.84
CA ILE A 436 -1.74 4.95 15.43
C ILE A 436 -0.63 3.93 15.77
N GLY A 437 0.59 4.16 15.27
CA GLY A 437 1.72 3.23 15.40
C GLY A 437 1.69 2.03 14.45
N ALA A 438 0.69 1.87 13.59
CA ALA A 438 0.65 0.77 12.62
C ALA A 438 1.66 0.94 11.47
N GLY A 439 2.08 -0.19 10.87
CA GLY A 439 2.85 -0.23 9.62
C GLY A 439 1.99 0.07 8.37
N ILE A 440 2.66 0.30 7.24
CA ILE A 440 2.05 0.79 6.00
C ILE A 440 0.99 -0.17 5.45
N LEU A 441 1.28 -1.48 5.37
CA LEU A 441 0.30 -2.43 4.80
C LEU A 441 -0.98 -2.49 5.65
N ARG A 442 -0.87 -2.43 6.99
CA ARG A 442 -2.03 -2.36 7.87
C ARG A 442 -2.82 -1.07 7.67
N LYS A 443 -2.17 0.07 7.44
CA LYS A 443 -2.84 1.34 7.11
C LYS A 443 -3.52 1.33 5.74
N ILE A 444 -2.89 0.74 4.72
CA ILE A 444 -3.51 0.54 3.40
C ILE A 444 -4.74 -0.35 3.49
N TRP A 445 -4.67 -1.46 4.24
CA TRP A 445 -5.82 -2.34 4.50
C TRP A 445 -6.94 -1.64 5.28
N GLY A 446 -6.63 -0.78 6.24
CA GLY A 446 -7.64 0.02 6.92
C GLY A 446 -8.28 1.03 5.97
N ALA A 447 -7.45 1.79 5.24
CA ALA A 447 -7.89 2.85 4.34
C ALA A 447 -8.70 2.33 3.15
N SER A 448 -8.45 1.11 2.65
CA SER A 448 -9.22 0.51 1.55
C SER A 448 -10.67 0.18 1.92
N GLN A 449 -10.97 0.11 3.22
CA GLN A 449 -12.31 -0.16 3.74
C GLN A 449 -13.11 1.12 4.04
N ALA A 450 -12.50 2.31 3.97
CA ALA A 450 -13.17 3.58 4.26
C ALA A 450 -14.01 4.09 3.08
N GLN A 451 -15.10 4.79 3.40
CA GLN A 451 -15.98 5.45 2.43
C GLN A 451 -15.78 6.97 2.38
N PHE A 452 -15.14 7.57 3.38
CA PHE A 452 -14.78 8.99 3.43
C PHE A 452 -13.57 9.21 4.34
N PHE A 453 -12.81 10.30 4.14
CA PHE A 453 -11.69 10.63 5.02
C PHE A 453 -11.51 12.12 5.35
N THR A 454 -10.80 12.40 6.46
CA THR A 454 -10.13 13.69 6.71
C THR A 454 -8.69 13.47 7.17
N SER A 455 -7.74 14.29 6.70
CA SER A 455 -6.30 14.08 6.98
C SER A 455 -5.42 15.30 6.74
N CYS A 456 -4.29 15.38 7.45
CA CYS A 456 -3.23 16.34 7.14
C CYS A 456 -2.49 15.92 5.86
N ALA A 457 -2.30 16.87 4.93
CA ALA A 457 -1.68 16.61 3.64
C ALA A 457 -0.21 16.15 3.78
N GLY A 458 0.18 15.15 2.98
CA GLY A 458 1.45 14.43 3.13
C GLY A 458 1.23 13.02 3.70
N THR A 459 2.16 12.50 4.52
CA THR A 459 2.21 11.09 4.94
C THR A 459 0.86 10.48 5.35
N PRO A 460 0.05 11.09 6.24
CA PRO A 460 -1.20 10.47 6.71
C PRO A 460 -2.26 10.39 5.58
N SER A 461 -2.27 11.37 4.68
CA SER A 461 -3.20 11.38 3.53
C SER A 461 -2.85 10.35 2.43
N VAL A 462 -1.63 9.81 2.37
CA VAL A 462 -1.18 8.92 1.27
C VAL A 462 -2.05 7.67 1.15
N TRP A 463 -2.33 7.00 2.27
CA TRP A 463 -3.08 5.73 2.27
C TRP A 463 -4.53 5.90 1.81
N PRO A 464 -5.37 6.75 2.44
CA PRO A 464 -6.74 6.97 1.98
C PRO A 464 -6.79 7.63 0.60
N SER A 465 -6.03 8.70 0.36
CA SER A 465 -6.29 9.55 -0.81
C SER A 465 -5.62 9.06 -2.10
N LEU A 466 -4.37 8.58 -2.05
CA LEU A 466 -3.58 8.28 -3.25
C LEU A 466 -3.68 6.80 -3.67
N ILE A 467 -3.56 5.89 -2.70
CA ILE A 467 -3.55 4.44 -2.90
C ILE A 467 -4.97 3.89 -2.98
N CYS A 468 -5.80 4.23 -1.99
CA CYS A 468 -7.17 3.71 -1.86
C CYS A 468 -8.24 4.58 -2.55
N ARG A 469 -7.89 5.79 -2.98
CA ARG A 469 -8.77 6.75 -3.68
C ARG A 469 -10.07 7.10 -2.94
N VAL A 470 -10.06 6.98 -1.62
CA VAL A 470 -11.16 7.38 -0.73
C VAL A 470 -11.41 8.88 -0.92
N PRO A 471 -12.67 9.34 -1.04
CA PRO A 471 -12.98 10.76 -1.10
C PRO A 471 -12.80 11.44 0.26
N GLY A 472 -12.33 12.70 0.29
CA GLY A 472 -12.18 13.41 1.57
C GLY A 472 -11.52 14.78 1.52
N GLY A 473 -11.43 15.39 2.71
CA GLY A 473 -10.82 16.70 2.93
C GLY A 473 -9.36 16.63 3.41
N VAL A 474 -8.53 17.61 3.04
CA VAL A 474 -7.15 17.75 3.56
C VAL A 474 -6.76 19.16 3.99
N HIS A 475 -5.94 19.24 5.03
CA HIS A 475 -5.44 20.47 5.66
C HIS A 475 -3.91 20.45 5.83
N ASN A 476 -3.25 21.60 5.88
CA ASN A 476 -1.85 21.79 6.31
C ASN A 476 -1.52 23.29 6.45
N SER A 477 -0.30 23.65 6.85
CA SER A 477 0.22 25.03 6.74
C SER A 477 0.48 25.46 5.29
N ILE A 478 0.26 26.75 5.00
CA ILE A 478 0.51 27.37 3.68
C ILE A 478 1.99 27.23 3.29
N SER A 479 2.91 27.43 4.24
CA SER A 479 4.36 27.26 4.04
C SER A 479 4.74 25.83 3.65
N MET A 480 3.95 24.84 4.08
CA MET A 480 4.06 23.47 3.57
C MET A 480 3.48 23.39 2.17
N ILE A 481 2.22 23.79 1.99
CA ILE A 481 1.45 23.63 0.74
C ILE A 481 2.18 24.27 -0.45
N ARG A 482 2.63 25.54 -0.36
CA ARG A 482 3.39 26.23 -1.43
C ARG A 482 4.74 25.58 -1.76
N ARG A 483 5.32 24.81 -0.83
CA ARG A 483 6.56 24.04 -1.05
C ARG A 483 6.30 22.63 -1.56
N VAL A 484 5.06 22.15 -1.47
CA VAL A 484 4.61 20.85 -1.98
C VAL A 484 3.45 20.98 -2.98
N GLU A 485 3.34 22.13 -3.65
CA GLU A 485 2.21 22.44 -4.55
C GLU A 485 2.23 21.55 -5.81
N ASN A 486 3.44 21.21 -6.27
CA ASN A 486 3.69 20.17 -7.29
C ASN A 486 3.50 18.73 -6.75
N THR A 487 3.27 18.54 -5.45
CA THR A 487 3.13 17.22 -4.81
C THR A 487 1.66 16.83 -4.72
N TYR A 488 1.07 16.62 -5.90
CA TYR A 488 -0.07 15.72 -6.13
C TYR A 488 -1.18 15.76 -5.07
N TYR A 489 -2.23 16.53 -5.35
CA TYR A 489 -3.57 16.20 -4.85
C TYR A 489 -4.27 15.24 -5.84
N PRO A 490 -4.90 14.15 -5.37
CA PRO A 490 -5.81 13.31 -6.16
C PRO A 490 -7.13 14.03 -6.48
N SER A 491 -7.83 13.59 -7.54
CA SER A 491 -9.15 14.11 -7.95
C SER A 491 -10.26 13.87 -6.91
N ASN A 492 -10.07 12.88 -6.03
CA ASN A 492 -10.93 12.54 -4.89
C ASN A 492 -10.64 13.37 -3.62
N VAL A 493 -9.85 14.45 -3.70
CA VAL A 493 -9.49 15.29 -2.54
C VAL A 493 -9.89 16.74 -2.75
N VAL A 494 -10.49 17.34 -1.71
CA VAL A 494 -10.63 18.80 -1.60
C VAL A 494 -9.70 19.30 -0.49
N ARG A 495 -9.02 20.43 -0.74
CA ARG A 495 -8.06 21.05 0.18
C ARG A 495 -8.69 22.25 0.86
N VAL A 496 -8.44 22.45 2.15
CA VAL A 496 -8.81 23.69 2.85
C VAL A 496 -8.17 24.88 2.10
N PRO A 497 -8.93 25.90 1.69
CA PRO A 497 -8.40 27.03 0.92
C PRO A 497 -7.34 27.82 1.70
N ASP A 498 -6.37 28.43 1.01
CA ASP A 498 -5.28 29.16 1.68
C ASP A 498 -5.76 30.36 2.49
N GLN A 499 -6.85 31.03 2.09
CA GLN A 499 -7.43 32.12 2.86
C GLN A 499 -8.08 31.69 4.19
N CYS A 500 -8.30 30.39 4.38
CA CYS A 500 -8.86 29.80 5.59
C CYS A 500 -7.79 29.26 6.56
N ILE A 501 -6.50 29.40 6.21
CA ILE A 501 -5.36 28.86 6.96
C ILE A 501 -4.50 30.03 7.44
N THR A 502 -4.15 30.06 8.73
CA THR A 502 -3.14 30.99 9.27
C THR A 502 -1.89 30.24 9.71
N ASP A 503 -0.75 30.51 9.08
CA ASP A 503 0.54 29.96 9.48
C ASP A 503 1.05 30.60 10.78
N VAL A 504 1.49 29.76 11.72
CA VAL A 504 1.96 30.16 13.06
C VAL A 504 3.42 29.72 13.24
N ASN A 505 4.28 30.68 13.55
CA ASN A 505 5.70 30.45 13.81
C ASN A 505 5.97 30.33 15.32
N GLU A 506 6.04 29.10 15.83
CA GLU A 506 6.32 28.81 17.25
C GLU A 506 7.82 28.81 17.61
N ILE A 507 8.73 28.92 16.63
CA ILE A 507 10.17 28.62 16.82
C ILE A 507 11.08 29.84 16.52
N GLY A 508 10.51 30.94 16.03
CA GLY A 508 11.23 32.20 15.79
C GLY A 508 11.88 32.29 14.41
N GLU A 509 12.86 33.18 14.28
CA GLU A 509 13.49 33.50 13.00
C GLU A 509 14.20 32.28 12.35
N ASN A 510 14.21 32.25 11.02
CA ASN A 510 14.81 31.17 10.23
C ASN A 510 14.20 29.76 10.45
N ILE A 511 12.94 29.68 10.89
CA ILE A 511 12.17 28.44 10.91
C ILE A 511 12.06 27.81 9.50
N ARG A 512 12.24 26.49 9.40
CA ARG A 512 12.09 25.76 8.13
C ARG A 512 10.61 25.53 7.81
N TRP A 513 10.23 25.74 6.56
CA TRP A 513 8.86 25.66 6.04
C TRP A 513 8.03 24.41 6.44
N ASP A 514 8.63 23.23 6.63
CA ASP A 514 7.90 22.02 7.09
C ASP A 514 7.66 21.96 8.61
N LYS A 515 7.96 23.05 9.34
CA LYS A 515 7.72 23.22 10.79
C LYS A 515 6.70 24.32 11.14
N PHE A 516 6.10 25.00 10.16
CA PHE A 516 5.02 25.94 10.48
C PHE A 516 3.80 25.16 10.99
N SER A 517 3.45 25.42 12.24
CA SER A 517 2.12 25.14 12.80
C SER A 517 1.08 26.06 12.16
N TYR A 518 -0.20 25.77 12.35
CA TYR A 518 -1.26 26.50 11.66
C TYR A 518 -2.59 26.46 12.40
N SER A 519 -3.40 27.49 12.18
CA SER A 519 -4.76 27.64 12.68
C SER A 519 -5.75 27.56 11.51
N ILE A 520 -6.88 26.88 11.71
CA ILE A 520 -8.01 26.78 10.78
C ILE A 520 -9.29 26.80 11.62
N SER A 521 -10.29 27.59 11.24
CA SER A 521 -11.56 27.59 11.98
C SER A 521 -12.32 26.26 11.77
N VAL A 522 -13.11 25.88 12.77
CA VAL A 522 -13.95 24.66 12.68
C VAL A 522 -14.94 24.77 11.51
N ASP A 523 -15.49 25.96 11.27
CA ASP A 523 -16.46 26.21 10.20
C ASP A 523 -15.82 26.10 8.80
N ASP A 524 -14.61 26.67 8.60
CA ASP A 524 -13.87 26.53 7.32
C ASP A 524 -13.51 25.06 7.03
N PHE A 525 -13.11 24.32 8.07
CA PHE A 525 -12.80 22.90 7.98
C PHE A 525 -14.05 22.07 7.63
N LEU A 526 -15.18 22.30 8.30
CA LEU A 526 -16.43 21.62 7.99
C LEU A 526 -16.98 22.01 6.61
N SER A 527 -16.83 23.27 6.18
CA SER A 527 -17.18 23.72 4.83
C SER A 527 -16.38 22.96 3.77
N THR A 528 -15.07 22.82 3.97
CA THR A 528 -14.18 22.03 3.10
C THR A 528 -14.60 20.54 3.05
N LEU A 529 -15.14 20.00 4.15
CA LEU A 529 -15.63 18.62 4.22
C LEU A 529 -17.00 18.46 3.54
N ASP A 530 -17.86 19.48 3.59
CA ASP A 530 -19.09 19.54 2.80
C ASP A 530 -18.78 19.63 1.28
N ASP A 531 -17.80 20.43 0.87
CA ASP A 531 -17.32 20.47 -0.53
C ASP A 531 -16.76 19.11 -0.97
N ALA A 532 -15.94 18.46 -0.14
CA ALA A 532 -15.44 17.12 -0.39
C ALA A 532 -16.57 16.08 -0.50
N TYR A 533 -17.62 16.23 0.31
CA TYR A 533 -18.81 15.39 0.28
C TYR A 533 -19.64 15.61 -0.99
N GLU A 534 -19.93 16.86 -1.37
CA GLU A 534 -20.71 17.18 -2.58
C GLU A 534 -19.96 16.77 -3.86
N ASN A 535 -18.64 16.87 -3.88
CA ASN A 535 -17.79 16.36 -4.97
C ASN A 535 -17.86 14.81 -5.07
N ALA A 536 -17.91 14.11 -3.92
CA ALA A 536 -17.95 12.65 -3.88
C ALA A 536 -19.34 12.03 -4.13
N PHE A 537 -20.39 12.63 -3.56
CA PHE A 537 -21.77 12.10 -3.53
C PHE A 537 -22.78 12.99 -4.26
N GLY A 538 -22.31 13.99 -5.01
CA GLY A 538 -23.14 14.89 -5.82
C GLY A 538 -23.81 16.01 -5.04
N SER A 539 -23.94 17.18 -5.67
CA SER A 539 -24.46 18.39 -5.03
C SER A 539 -25.90 18.24 -4.54
N GLY A 540 -26.20 18.77 -3.35
CA GLY A 540 -27.50 18.63 -2.70
C GLY A 540 -27.86 17.18 -2.40
N CYS A 541 -26.89 16.35 -2.01
CA CYS A 541 -27.13 15.08 -1.32
C CYS A 541 -26.77 15.24 0.16
N ARG A 542 -27.68 14.86 1.06
CA ARG A 542 -27.49 14.92 2.52
C ARG A 542 -26.90 13.63 3.08
N VAL A 543 -27.32 12.50 2.51
CA VAL A 543 -26.85 11.14 2.81
C VAL A 543 -26.55 10.40 1.51
N PRO A 544 -25.65 9.39 1.46
CA PRO A 544 -25.30 8.73 0.19
C PRO A 544 -26.49 8.00 -0.46
N GLY A 545 -27.51 7.63 0.32
CA GLY A 545 -28.79 7.10 -0.18
C GLY A 545 -29.46 8.00 -1.22
N GLU A 546 -29.32 9.32 -1.10
CA GLU A 546 -29.90 10.28 -2.05
C GLU A 546 -29.14 10.27 -3.40
N PHE A 547 -27.84 9.99 -3.41
CA PHE A 547 -27.06 9.84 -4.63
C PHE A 547 -27.48 8.60 -5.41
N TYR A 548 -27.67 7.47 -4.71
CA TYR A 548 -28.19 6.25 -5.32
C TYR A 548 -29.61 6.45 -5.88
N ASN A 549 -30.46 7.21 -5.19
CA ASN A 549 -31.76 7.61 -5.73
C ASN A 549 -31.63 8.49 -6.99
N LYS A 550 -30.70 9.46 -7.04
CA LYS A 550 -30.41 10.24 -8.26
C LYS A 550 -29.97 9.35 -9.43
N LEU A 551 -29.12 8.34 -9.20
CA LEU A 551 -28.72 7.36 -10.24
C LEU A 551 -29.89 6.48 -10.72
N ILE A 552 -30.75 6.01 -9.81
CA ILE A 552 -31.96 5.25 -10.17
C ILE A 552 -32.92 6.11 -11.01
N VAL A 553 -33.12 7.38 -10.63
CA VAL A 553 -33.94 8.34 -11.40
C VAL A 553 -33.32 8.66 -12.76
N ALA A 554 -32.00 8.88 -12.82
CA ALA A 554 -31.29 9.11 -14.08
C ALA A 554 -31.47 7.93 -15.06
N ARG A 555 -31.32 6.68 -14.58
CA ARG A 555 -31.57 5.47 -15.39
C ARG A 555 -33.03 5.36 -15.83
N LYS A 556 -34.00 5.59 -14.93
CA LYS A 556 -35.44 5.63 -15.28
C LYS A 556 -35.79 6.73 -16.29
N SER A 557 -35.03 7.82 -16.36
CA SER A 557 -35.23 8.91 -17.34
C SER A 557 -34.69 8.60 -18.74
N GLY A 558 -33.95 7.51 -18.94
CA GLY A 558 -33.31 7.16 -20.21
C GLY A 558 -32.15 8.09 -20.63
N ASN A 559 -31.75 9.04 -19.78
CA ASN A 559 -30.68 10.01 -20.08
C ASN A 559 -29.29 9.35 -19.99
N ALA A 560 -28.91 8.64 -21.05
CA ALA A 560 -27.67 7.86 -21.14
C ALA A 560 -26.40 8.66 -20.78
N ARG A 561 -26.34 9.97 -21.09
CA ARG A 561 -25.21 10.83 -20.73
C ARG A 561 -25.12 11.09 -19.22
N TRP A 562 -26.25 11.33 -18.57
CA TRP A 562 -26.31 11.52 -17.11
C TRP A 562 -26.06 10.21 -16.37
N VAL A 563 -26.60 9.10 -16.88
CA VAL A 563 -26.35 7.74 -16.40
C VAL A 563 -24.86 7.41 -16.46
N ALA A 564 -24.21 7.56 -17.60
CA ALA A 564 -22.78 7.28 -17.76
C ALA A 564 -21.90 8.15 -16.83
N ALA A 565 -22.26 9.42 -16.60
CA ALA A 565 -21.54 10.29 -15.68
C ALA A 565 -21.65 9.83 -14.22
N LEU A 566 -22.85 9.42 -13.77
CA LEU A 566 -23.07 8.89 -12.42
C LEU A 566 -22.47 7.49 -12.23
N GLU A 567 -22.47 6.65 -13.27
CA GLU A 567 -21.84 5.33 -13.26
C GLU A 567 -20.31 5.42 -13.21
N ALA A 568 -19.71 6.36 -13.94
CA ALA A 568 -18.28 6.65 -13.84
C ALA A 568 -17.92 7.14 -12.43
N LEU A 569 -18.71 8.04 -11.82
CA LEU A 569 -18.52 8.45 -10.42
C LEU A 569 -18.60 7.24 -9.47
N CYS A 570 -19.59 6.36 -9.63
CA CYS A 570 -19.72 5.14 -8.84
C CYS A 570 -18.47 4.24 -8.95
N GLN A 571 -18.01 3.96 -10.17
CA GLN A 571 -16.88 3.07 -10.42
C GLN A 571 -15.53 3.68 -9.97
N GLU A 572 -15.33 4.99 -10.15
CA GLU A 572 -14.10 5.68 -9.76
C GLU A 572 -14.02 5.95 -8.25
N ARG A 573 -15.15 6.31 -7.61
CA ARG A 573 -15.16 6.93 -6.25
C ARG A 573 -15.88 6.11 -5.17
N LEU A 574 -16.73 5.15 -5.55
CA LEU A 574 -17.57 4.38 -4.61
C LEU A 574 -17.30 2.86 -4.66
N ALA A 575 -16.21 2.42 -5.30
CA ALA A 575 -15.86 1.00 -5.40
C ALA A 575 -15.66 0.32 -4.03
N SER A 576 -15.25 1.07 -2.99
CA SER A 576 -15.16 0.60 -1.60
C SER A 576 -16.48 0.71 -0.80
N TYR A 577 -17.56 1.23 -1.39
CA TYR A 577 -18.84 1.36 -0.69
C TYR A 577 -19.49 -0.02 -0.56
N ARG A 578 -19.75 -0.47 0.68
CA ARG A 578 -20.19 -1.84 1.04
C ARG A 578 -21.31 -2.44 0.17
N ASN A 579 -22.18 -1.59 -0.38
CA ASN A 579 -23.30 -1.99 -1.22
C ASN A 579 -23.07 -1.81 -2.73
N LEU A 580 -22.02 -1.15 -3.23
CA LEU A 580 -21.92 -0.85 -4.68
C LEU A 580 -21.90 -2.10 -5.57
N PRO A 581 -21.12 -3.16 -5.29
CA PRO A 581 -21.19 -4.40 -6.05
C PRO A 581 -22.59 -5.06 -5.96
N HIS A 582 -23.24 -4.97 -4.80
CA HIS A 582 -24.58 -5.50 -4.57
C HIS A 582 -25.70 -4.67 -5.23
N LEU A 583 -25.50 -3.36 -5.43
CA LEU A 583 -26.40 -2.43 -6.09
C LEU A 583 -26.27 -2.49 -7.61
N LEU A 584 -25.04 -2.58 -8.13
CA LEU A 584 -24.78 -2.93 -9.53
C LEU A 584 -25.28 -4.35 -9.86
N SER A 585 -25.41 -5.22 -8.85
CA SER A 585 -26.13 -6.49 -8.92
C SER A 585 -27.55 -6.45 -8.31
N SER A 586 -28.21 -5.30 -8.24
CA SER A 586 -29.59 -5.22 -7.72
C SER A 586 -30.61 -5.51 -8.82
N SER A 587 -31.72 -6.15 -8.46
CA SER A 587 -32.89 -6.29 -9.34
C SER A 587 -33.38 -4.97 -9.94
N ALA A 588 -33.18 -3.83 -9.24
CA ALA A 588 -33.51 -2.50 -9.73
C ALA A 588 -32.49 -1.89 -10.74
N PHE A 589 -31.41 -2.61 -11.07
CA PHE A 589 -30.26 -2.10 -11.83
C PHE A 589 -29.94 -2.89 -13.12
N PHE A 590 -30.74 -3.87 -13.53
CA PHE A 590 -30.41 -4.69 -14.70
C PHE A 590 -30.93 -4.17 -16.04
N GLY A 591 -30.10 -4.38 -17.06
CA GLY A 591 -30.50 -4.45 -18.46
C GLY A 591 -30.28 -5.88 -19.00
N ASP A 592 -30.76 -6.10 -20.23
CA ASP A 592 -30.87 -7.36 -20.99
C ASP A 592 -30.37 -8.69 -20.31
N PRO A 593 -31.28 -9.62 -19.98
CA PRO A 593 -32.74 -9.56 -20.21
C PRO A 593 -33.46 -8.57 -19.29
N ALA A 594 -34.56 -7.98 -19.79
CA ALA A 594 -35.35 -6.99 -19.07
C ALA A 594 -36.08 -7.62 -17.86
N VAL A 595 -36.29 -6.80 -16.82
CA VAL A 595 -36.83 -7.21 -15.51
C VAL A 595 -38.04 -6.35 -15.09
N GLU A 596 -39.00 -6.95 -14.40
CA GLU A 596 -40.26 -6.31 -13.98
C GLU A 596 -40.72 -6.85 -12.61
N VAL A 597 -41.35 -6.02 -11.78
CA VAL A 597 -41.95 -6.46 -10.50
C VAL A 597 -43.41 -6.77 -10.72
N LEU A 598 -43.79 -8.05 -10.56
CA LEU A 598 -45.16 -8.52 -10.83
C LEU A 598 -46.07 -8.43 -9.60
N ALA A 599 -45.51 -8.58 -8.40
CA ALA A 599 -46.21 -8.44 -7.13
C ALA A 599 -45.22 -8.10 -6.01
N GLU A 600 -45.66 -7.34 -5.00
CA GLU A 600 -44.87 -7.02 -3.83
C GLU A 600 -45.77 -6.85 -2.60
N GLU A 601 -45.28 -7.31 -1.46
CA GLU A 601 -45.89 -7.09 -0.16
C GLU A 601 -44.81 -6.49 0.77
N PRO A 602 -44.86 -5.18 1.05
CA PRO A 602 -43.79 -4.48 1.75
C PRO A 602 -43.44 -5.10 3.10
N GLY A 603 -42.16 -5.45 3.29
CA GLY A 603 -41.68 -6.13 4.50
C GLY A 603 -41.88 -7.65 4.51
N ASN A 604 -42.42 -8.25 3.45
CA ASN A 604 -42.62 -9.70 3.30
C ASN A 604 -41.88 -10.27 2.07
N TYR A 605 -42.34 -10.00 0.85
CA TYR A 605 -41.76 -10.54 -0.39
C TYR A 605 -41.90 -9.60 -1.60
N ARG A 606 -41.12 -9.88 -2.65
CA ARG A 606 -41.22 -9.28 -3.99
C ARG A 606 -41.08 -10.38 -5.05
N LEU A 607 -42.05 -10.48 -5.95
CA LEU A 607 -42.04 -11.34 -7.13
C LEU A 607 -41.54 -10.57 -8.34
N ILE A 608 -40.48 -11.07 -8.97
CA ILE A 608 -39.76 -10.39 -10.05
C ILE A 608 -39.76 -11.29 -11.30
N ASP A 609 -40.26 -10.77 -12.43
CA ASP A 609 -39.95 -11.32 -13.74
C ASP A 609 -38.51 -10.94 -14.09
N CYS A 610 -37.67 -11.95 -14.29
CA CYS A 610 -36.24 -11.77 -14.58
C CYS A 610 -35.92 -11.98 -16.07
N ASN A 611 -36.95 -12.17 -16.91
CA ASN A 611 -36.82 -12.29 -18.36
C ASN A 611 -38.15 -11.91 -19.04
N VAL A 612 -38.48 -10.61 -19.01
CA VAL A 612 -39.73 -10.04 -19.57
C VAL A 612 -39.86 -10.36 -21.06
N GLY A 613 -41.06 -10.73 -21.51
CA GLY A 613 -41.33 -11.09 -22.92
C GLY A 613 -40.75 -12.43 -23.40
N CYS A 614 -39.96 -13.14 -22.59
CA CYS A 614 -39.43 -14.46 -22.93
C CYS A 614 -40.54 -15.47 -23.28
N LYS A 615 -40.40 -16.12 -24.44
CA LYS A 615 -41.28 -17.22 -24.90
C LYS A 615 -40.57 -18.55 -24.68
N SER A 616 -41.07 -19.35 -23.74
CA SER A 616 -40.51 -20.65 -23.37
C SER A 616 -41.63 -21.59 -22.91
N ASP A 617 -41.47 -22.89 -23.11
CA ASP A 617 -42.32 -23.92 -22.48
C ASP A 617 -41.84 -24.29 -21.06
N VAL A 618 -40.67 -23.77 -20.66
CA VAL A 618 -40.01 -23.99 -19.38
C VAL A 618 -40.00 -22.70 -18.54
N VAL A 619 -40.42 -22.82 -17.28
CA VAL A 619 -40.34 -21.73 -16.29
C VAL A 619 -39.66 -22.19 -15.00
N PHE A 620 -38.76 -21.34 -14.50
CA PHE A 620 -38.12 -21.45 -13.19
C PHE A 620 -38.70 -20.40 -12.25
N VAL A 621 -39.16 -20.82 -11.07
CA VAL A 621 -39.42 -19.95 -9.93
C VAL A 621 -38.27 -20.13 -8.92
N THR A 622 -37.53 -19.06 -8.67
CA THR A 622 -36.26 -19.14 -7.96
C THR A 622 -36.30 -18.48 -6.59
N PHE A 623 -35.53 -19.01 -5.65
CA PHE A 623 -35.45 -18.53 -4.26
C PHE A 623 -34.00 -18.27 -3.85
N GLY A 624 -33.77 -17.19 -3.13
CA GLY A 624 -32.47 -16.81 -2.59
C GLY A 624 -32.12 -17.49 -1.26
N LYS A 625 -30.82 -17.51 -0.94
CA LYS A 625 -30.27 -17.98 0.33
C LYS A 625 -30.77 -17.18 1.54
N VAL A 626 -30.43 -17.63 2.75
CA VAL A 626 -30.83 -17.02 4.02
C VAL A 626 -30.50 -15.53 4.15
N SER A 627 -29.43 -15.06 3.52
CA SER A 627 -29.00 -13.65 3.49
C SER A 627 -29.44 -12.87 2.24
N SER A 628 -30.44 -13.34 1.50
CA SER A 628 -31.05 -12.60 0.38
C SER A 628 -32.02 -11.50 0.83
N HIS A 629 -32.27 -10.52 -0.04
CA HIS A 629 -33.25 -9.44 0.15
C HIS A 629 -34.05 -9.18 -1.13
N VAL A 630 -35.17 -8.45 -1.04
CA VAL A 630 -36.00 -8.01 -2.18
C VAL A 630 -35.25 -7.19 -3.23
N ASP A 631 -34.09 -6.61 -2.86
CA ASP A 631 -33.25 -5.78 -3.73
C ASP A 631 -31.97 -6.49 -4.22
N HIS A 632 -31.75 -7.76 -3.85
CA HIS A 632 -30.55 -8.51 -4.27
C HIS A 632 -30.71 -9.07 -5.70
N LEU A 633 -29.58 -9.51 -6.29
CA LEU A 633 -29.53 -10.28 -7.54
C LEU A 633 -30.46 -11.50 -7.47
N PRO A 634 -31.44 -11.62 -8.38
CA PRO A 634 -32.25 -12.83 -8.52
C PRO A 634 -31.41 -14.09 -8.67
N PHE A 635 -31.69 -15.11 -7.85
CA PHE A 635 -30.95 -16.37 -7.92
C PHE A 635 -31.15 -17.03 -9.29
N GLY A 636 -30.04 -17.43 -9.95
CA GLY A 636 -30.06 -17.97 -11.31
C GLY A 636 -29.97 -16.94 -12.44
N TYR A 637 -30.03 -15.63 -12.16
CA TYR A 637 -29.81 -14.58 -13.17
C TYR A 637 -28.30 -14.37 -13.41
N PRO A 638 -27.86 -14.04 -14.64
CA PRO A 638 -28.61 -14.04 -15.90
C PRO A 638 -28.63 -15.44 -16.57
N PHE A 639 -28.10 -16.48 -15.93
CA PHE A 639 -27.93 -17.82 -16.52
C PHE A 639 -29.24 -18.41 -17.07
N LEU A 640 -30.33 -18.38 -16.29
CA LEU A 640 -31.61 -18.97 -16.71
C LEU A 640 -32.21 -18.24 -17.92
N GLY A 641 -32.22 -16.91 -17.90
CA GLY A 641 -32.70 -16.10 -19.02
C GLY A 641 -31.85 -16.27 -20.28
N ARG A 642 -30.51 -16.28 -20.15
CA ARG A 642 -29.57 -16.57 -21.24
C ARG A 642 -29.61 -18.02 -21.73
N SER A 643 -30.30 -18.91 -21.04
CA SER A 643 -30.56 -20.29 -21.47
C SER A 643 -31.92 -20.46 -22.16
N GLY A 644 -32.65 -19.37 -22.41
CA GLY A 644 -33.95 -19.38 -23.10
C GLY A 644 -35.13 -19.81 -22.22
N PHE A 645 -34.94 -19.85 -20.89
CA PHE A 645 -36.01 -20.17 -19.95
C PHE A 645 -36.73 -18.91 -19.45
N LYS A 646 -38.01 -19.06 -19.13
CA LYS A 646 -38.69 -18.05 -18.31
C LYS A 646 -38.13 -18.13 -16.89
N HIS A 647 -37.77 -16.98 -16.32
CA HIS A 647 -37.21 -16.89 -14.98
C HIS A 647 -38.04 -15.93 -14.15
N LEU A 648 -38.69 -16.46 -13.12
CA LEU A 648 -39.32 -15.69 -12.05
C LEU A 648 -38.48 -15.84 -10.77
N HIS A 649 -38.44 -14.80 -9.94
CA HIS A 649 -37.75 -14.83 -8.66
C HIS A 649 -38.66 -14.35 -7.54
N MET A 650 -38.80 -15.18 -6.50
CA MET A 650 -39.45 -14.81 -5.25
C MET A 650 -38.36 -14.40 -4.26
N ALA A 651 -38.25 -13.10 -4.00
CA ALA A 651 -37.29 -12.54 -3.06
C ALA A 651 -37.96 -12.25 -1.72
N GLN A 652 -37.32 -12.62 -0.62
CA GLN A 652 -37.77 -12.32 0.75
C GLN A 652 -37.31 -10.94 1.24
N ALA A 653 -38.10 -10.33 2.13
CA ALA A 653 -37.60 -9.31 3.04
C ALA A 653 -36.68 -9.92 4.11
N ARG A 654 -35.77 -9.12 4.68
CA ARG A 654 -34.78 -9.57 5.67
C ARG A 654 -35.50 -10.19 6.88
N ARG A 655 -34.95 -11.29 7.39
CA ARG A 655 -35.41 -12.02 8.60
C ARG A 655 -36.76 -12.75 8.47
N THR A 656 -37.46 -12.72 7.34
CA THR A 656 -38.74 -13.46 7.19
C THR A 656 -38.55 -14.96 6.93
N SER A 657 -37.43 -15.37 6.33
CA SER A 657 -37.17 -16.75 5.89
C SER A 657 -38.24 -17.32 4.94
N TYR A 658 -38.89 -16.44 4.16
CA TYR A 658 -40.12 -16.68 3.40
C TYR A 658 -41.36 -17.05 4.24
N GLN A 659 -41.24 -17.25 5.56
CA GLN A 659 -42.30 -17.86 6.37
C GLN A 659 -43.63 -17.08 6.41
N LYS A 660 -43.55 -15.76 6.20
CA LYS A 660 -44.71 -14.87 6.14
C LYS A 660 -45.47 -14.93 4.80
N LEU A 661 -44.96 -15.65 3.80
CA LEU A 661 -45.64 -15.90 2.53
C LEU A 661 -46.31 -17.27 2.60
N SER A 662 -47.63 -17.27 2.87
CA SER A 662 -48.39 -18.52 3.01
C SER A 662 -48.38 -19.36 1.72
N PHE A 663 -48.60 -20.66 1.87
CA PHE A 663 -48.62 -21.62 0.76
C PHE A 663 -49.74 -21.31 -0.24
N GLU A 664 -50.91 -20.93 0.29
CA GLU A 664 -52.10 -20.52 -0.46
C GLU A 664 -51.82 -19.21 -1.20
N ARG A 665 -51.24 -18.21 -0.52
CA ARG A 665 -50.91 -16.91 -1.12
C ARG A 665 -49.85 -17.03 -2.21
N PHE A 666 -48.87 -17.90 -2.05
CA PHE A 666 -47.91 -18.22 -3.11
C PHE A 666 -48.63 -18.84 -4.33
N SER A 667 -49.50 -19.83 -4.11
CA SER A 667 -50.25 -20.49 -5.19
C SER A 667 -51.19 -19.51 -5.91
N GLU A 668 -51.87 -18.64 -5.18
CA GLU A 668 -52.77 -17.60 -5.72
C GLU A 668 -52.06 -16.68 -6.71
N ILE A 669 -50.85 -16.21 -6.36
CA ILE A 669 -50.06 -15.31 -7.20
C ILE A 669 -49.43 -16.05 -8.39
N LEU A 670 -48.84 -17.23 -8.17
CA LEU A 670 -48.06 -17.91 -9.20
C LEU A 670 -48.91 -18.74 -10.16
N THR A 671 -49.95 -19.45 -9.69
CA THR A 671 -50.74 -20.36 -10.54
C THR A 671 -51.32 -19.70 -11.79
N PRO A 672 -51.87 -18.45 -11.76
CA PRO A 672 -52.30 -17.74 -12.96
C PRO A 672 -51.16 -17.46 -13.95
N LEU A 673 -49.98 -17.07 -13.46
CA LEU A 673 -48.80 -16.77 -14.27
C LEU A 673 -48.20 -18.03 -14.92
N LEU A 674 -48.35 -19.19 -14.29
CA LEU A 674 -47.73 -20.44 -14.71
C LEU A 674 -48.56 -21.28 -15.70
N ARG A 675 -49.84 -20.96 -15.94
CA ARG A 675 -50.78 -21.77 -16.75
C ARG A 675 -50.30 -22.13 -18.16
N GLY A 676 -49.45 -21.29 -18.77
CA GLY A 676 -48.94 -21.49 -20.13
C GLY A 676 -47.68 -22.37 -20.23
N TYR A 677 -47.04 -22.72 -19.10
CA TYR A 677 -45.75 -23.41 -19.11
C TYR A 677 -45.92 -24.90 -18.84
N ARG A 678 -45.49 -25.73 -19.80
CA ARG A 678 -45.56 -27.19 -19.69
C ARG A 678 -44.64 -27.74 -18.61
N TYR A 679 -43.47 -27.13 -18.43
CA TYR A 679 -42.45 -27.59 -17.50
C TYR A 679 -42.17 -26.50 -16.46
N ARG A 680 -42.53 -26.78 -15.21
CA ARG A 680 -42.41 -25.86 -14.06
C ARG A 680 -41.31 -26.38 -13.13
N PHE A 681 -40.37 -25.52 -12.78
CA PHE A 681 -39.28 -25.83 -11.84
C PHE A 681 -39.25 -24.82 -10.69
N THR A 682 -38.95 -25.29 -9.48
CA THR A 682 -38.50 -24.42 -8.37
C THR A 682 -37.01 -24.63 -8.13
N TYR A 683 -36.25 -23.58 -7.81
CA TYR A 683 -34.79 -23.71 -7.68
C TYR A 683 -34.17 -22.75 -6.65
N GLY A 684 -33.36 -23.28 -5.72
CA GLY A 684 -32.64 -22.45 -4.75
C GLY A 684 -31.56 -23.17 -3.92
N PRO A 685 -30.67 -22.41 -3.25
CA PRO A 685 -29.65 -22.91 -2.32
C PRO A 685 -30.03 -22.65 -0.85
N SER A 686 -29.61 -23.52 0.09
CA SER A 686 -29.77 -23.29 1.54
C SER A 686 -31.26 -23.12 1.91
N LEU A 687 -31.63 -22.02 2.56
CA LEU A 687 -33.02 -21.59 2.75
C LEU A 687 -33.83 -21.58 1.44
N GLY A 688 -33.24 -21.12 0.34
CA GLY A 688 -33.88 -21.12 -0.97
C GLY A 688 -34.10 -22.53 -1.52
N GLY A 689 -33.29 -23.51 -1.10
CA GLY A 689 -33.51 -24.92 -1.41
C GLY A 689 -34.69 -25.50 -0.63
N TYR A 690 -34.82 -25.13 0.64
CA TYR A 690 -36.01 -25.44 1.43
C TYR A 690 -37.28 -24.77 0.85
N ALA A 691 -37.23 -23.48 0.51
CA ALA A 691 -38.35 -22.77 -0.10
C ALA A 691 -38.73 -23.36 -1.47
N ALA A 692 -37.75 -23.79 -2.27
CA ALA A 692 -37.99 -24.48 -3.53
C ALA A 692 -38.76 -25.80 -3.33
N LEU A 693 -38.43 -26.60 -2.31
CA LEU A 693 -39.17 -27.83 -1.95
C LEU A 693 -40.56 -27.53 -1.37
N TYR A 694 -40.67 -26.50 -0.52
CA TYR A 694 -41.91 -26.15 0.15
C TYR A 694 -42.98 -25.66 -0.84
N TYR A 695 -42.62 -24.73 -1.71
CA TYR A 695 -43.55 -24.15 -2.67
C TYR A 695 -43.69 -24.94 -3.98
N SER A 696 -42.92 -26.03 -4.20
CA SER A 696 -43.05 -26.82 -5.45
C SER A 696 -44.43 -27.47 -5.59
N ALA A 697 -44.98 -27.96 -4.49
CA ALA A 697 -46.32 -28.55 -4.46
C ALA A 697 -47.41 -27.52 -4.75
N ALA A 698 -47.27 -26.29 -4.24
CA ALA A 698 -48.22 -25.19 -4.41
C ALA A 698 -48.48 -24.82 -5.89
N ILE A 699 -47.59 -25.22 -6.81
CA ILE A 699 -47.64 -24.94 -8.24
C ILE A 699 -47.35 -26.15 -9.14
N GLY A 700 -47.29 -27.37 -8.60
CA GLY A 700 -46.99 -28.61 -9.35
C GLY A 700 -45.67 -28.57 -10.14
N ALA A 701 -44.57 -28.25 -9.47
CA ALA A 701 -43.25 -28.03 -10.08
C ALA A 701 -42.19 -29.07 -9.65
N HIS A 702 -41.19 -29.29 -10.50
CA HIS A 702 -39.99 -30.07 -10.15
C HIS A 702 -39.03 -29.21 -9.32
N ALA A 703 -38.83 -29.54 -8.04
CA ALA A 703 -37.88 -28.82 -7.21
C ALA A 703 -36.44 -29.25 -7.49
N ILE A 704 -35.54 -28.27 -7.56
CA ILE A 704 -34.09 -28.44 -7.53
C ILE A 704 -33.57 -27.74 -6.27
N ALA A 705 -33.04 -28.50 -5.32
CA ALA A 705 -32.72 -28.01 -3.99
C ALA A 705 -31.26 -28.28 -3.62
N GLY A 706 -30.48 -27.21 -3.51
CA GLY A 706 -29.08 -27.28 -3.08
C GLY A 706 -28.92 -27.12 -1.58
N SER A 707 -28.46 -28.14 -0.86
CA SER A 707 -28.31 -28.12 0.61
C SER A 707 -29.55 -27.51 1.32
N PRO A 708 -30.77 -28.04 1.10
CA PRO A 708 -31.99 -27.45 1.63
C PRO A 708 -31.98 -27.41 3.17
N ARG A 709 -32.16 -26.22 3.77
CA ARG A 709 -32.17 -26.05 5.23
C ARG A 709 -32.97 -24.80 5.63
N LEU A 710 -33.96 -24.95 6.51
CA LEU A 710 -34.61 -23.83 7.20
C LEU A 710 -34.06 -23.76 8.65
N PRO A 711 -33.30 -22.72 9.03
CA PRO A 711 -32.78 -22.59 10.39
C PRO A 711 -33.86 -22.67 11.47
N LEU A 712 -35.01 -22.02 11.25
CA LEU A 712 -36.14 -21.96 12.20
C LEU A 712 -37.01 -23.22 12.27
N HIS A 713 -36.67 -24.31 11.58
CA HIS A 713 -37.43 -25.55 11.69
C HIS A 713 -37.10 -26.26 13.01
N PRO A 714 -38.06 -26.81 13.78
CA PRO A 714 -37.80 -27.40 15.10
C PRO A 714 -36.71 -28.48 15.12
N GLU A 715 -36.60 -29.30 14.07
CA GLU A 715 -35.52 -30.28 13.88
C GLU A 715 -34.10 -29.69 14.02
N ASN A 716 -33.92 -28.41 13.70
CA ASN A 716 -32.64 -27.72 13.75
C ASN A 716 -32.32 -27.09 15.12
N GLU A 717 -33.24 -27.11 16.10
CA GLU A 717 -33.01 -26.56 17.44
C GLU A 717 -31.83 -27.25 18.16
N GLN A 718 -31.65 -28.56 17.94
CA GLN A 718 -30.51 -29.33 18.45
C GLN A 718 -29.14 -28.81 17.95
N TYR A 719 -29.12 -28.02 16.88
CA TYR A 719 -27.92 -27.41 16.30
C TYR A 719 -27.85 -25.90 16.50
N LYS A 720 -28.69 -25.31 17.38
CA LYS A 720 -28.81 -23.86 17.61
C LYS A 720 -27.47 -23.12 17.67
N GLY A 721 -26.56 -23.57 18.53
CA GLY A 721 -25.22 -22.96 18.72
C GLY A 721 -24.18 -23.27 17.63
N VAL A 722 -24.55 -24.01 16.58
CA VAL A 722 -23.71 -24.32 15.40
C VAL A 722 -24.26 -23.63 14.14
N LEU A 723 -25.59 -23.52 14.03
CA LEU A 723 -26.26 -22.87 12.91
C LEU A 723 -26.28 -21.33 13.03
N TRP A 724 -26.35 -20.81 14.25
CA TRP A 724 -26.29 -19.38 14.53
C TRP A 724 -25.68 -19.08 15.90
N GLN A 725 -25.53 -17.78 16.22
CA GLN A 725 -24.99 -17.35 17.51
C GLN A 725 -26.14 -17.12 18.52
N PRO A 726 -25.98 -17.51 19.79
CA PRO A 726 -26.94 -17.18 20.85
C PRO A 726 -27.21 -15.66 20.91
N GLY A 727 -28.47 -15.28 21.11
CA GLY A 727 -28.90 -13.87 21.10
C GLY A 727 -29.02 -13.27 19.69
N SER A 728 -28.96 -14.08 18.63
CA SER A 728 -29.36 -13.65 17.29
C SER A 728 -30.89 -13.67 17.14
N TYR A 729 -31.43 -13.01 16.11
CA TYR A 729 -32.90 -12.94 15.88
C TYR A 729 -33.58 -14.31 15.68
N TRP A 730 -32.81 -15.36 15.38
CA TRP A 730 -33.30 -16.73 15.29
C TRP A 730 -33.69 -17.32 16.66
N ASP A 731 -33.28 -16.69 17.76
CA ASP A 731 -33.64 -17.09 19.12
C ASP A 731 -35.04 -16.58 19.52
N GLU A 732 -35.58 -15.62 18.77
CA GLU A 732 -36.86 -14.94 19.02
C GLU A 732 -37.93 -15.26 17.97
N ALA A 733 -37.52 -15.63 16.76
CA ALA A 733 -38.44 -15.95 15.65
C ALA A 733 -38.93 -17.40 15.71
N GLY A 734 -40.22 -17.62 15.45
CA GLY A 734 -40.84 -18.95 15.47
C GLY A 734 -40.83 -19.68 14.12
N TYR A 735 -41.24 -20.95 14.14
CA TYR A 735 -41.64 -21.68 12.94
C TYR A 735 -43.10 -21.34 12.59
N GLU A 736 -43.34 -20.70 11.44
CA GLU A 736 -44.69 -20.23 11.04
C GLU A 736 -45.28 -21.02 9.85
N HIS A 737 -44.45 -21.76 9.10
CA HIS A 737 -44.92 -22.58 7.97
C HIS A 737 -45.76 -23.78 8.43
N VAL A 738 -46.66 -24.23 7.54
CA VAL A 738 -47.31 -25.54 7.68
C VAL A 738 -46.24 -26.63 7.54
N PRO A 739 -46.15 -27.63 8.44
CA PRO A 739 -45.19 -28.72 8.29
C PRO A 739 -45.35 -29.45 6.95
N LEU A 740 -44.24 -29.86 6.31
CA LEU A 740 -44.26 -30.62 5.04
C LEU A 740 -45.15 -31.88 5.14
N SER A 741 -45.20 -32.52 6.31
CA SER A 741 -46.05 -33.68 6.62
C SER A 741 -47.55 -33.39 6.74
N ARG A 742 -47.99 -32.15 6.52
CA ARG A 742 -49.40 -31.73 6.43
C ARG A 742 -49.77 -31.13 5.07
N LEU A 743 -48.82 -31.03 4.14
CA LEU A 743 -49.11 -30.66 2.75
C LEU A 743 -49.48 -31.90 1.95
N ASP A 744 -50.36 -31.75 0.97
CA ASP A 744 -50.53 -32.77 -0.06
C ASP A 744 -49.36 -32.67 -1.04
N LEU A 745 -48.53 -33.72 -1.05
CA LEU A 745 -47.36 -33.86 -1.90
C LEU A 745 -47.53 -35.00 -2.93
N THR A 746 -48.73 -35.61 -3.02
CA THR A 746 -48.98 -36.81 -3.84
C THR A 746 -48.86 -36.54 -5.34
N GLU A 747 -49.28 -35.35 -5.80
CA GLU A 747 -49.08 -34.88 -7.19
C GLU A 747 -47.75 -34.12 -7.39
N CYS A 748 -46.90 -33.96 -6.36
CA CYS A 748 -45.66 -33.21 -6.48
C CYS A 748 -44.59 -34.03 -7.22
N PRO A 749 -43.99 -33.53 -8.32
CA PRO A 749 -42.93 -34.25 -9.02
C PRO A 749 -41.71 -34.53 -8.14
N PRO A 750 -41.00 -35.67 -8.33
CA PRO A 750 -39.85 -36.05 -7.52
C PRO A 750 -38.75 -34.96 -7.50
N PRO A 751 -38.36 -34.44 -6.33
CA PRO A 751 -37.37 -33.38 -6.24
C PRO A 751 -35.96 -33.89 -6.54
N PHE A 752 -35.09 -32.99 -7.02
CA PHE A 752 -33.68 -33.23 -7.23
C PHE A 752 -32.86 -32.47 -6.16
N ILE A 753 -32.30 -33.22 -5.21
CA ILE A 753 -31.58 -32.67 -4.05
C ILE A 753 -30.07 -32.86 -4.25
N ILE A 754 -29.31 -31.77 -4.13
CA ILE A 754 -27.86 -31.71 -4.32
C ILE A 754 -27.22 -31.27 -3.00
N TYR A 755 -26.54 -32.16 -2.29
CA TYR A 755 -26.08 -31.92 -0.91
C TYR A 755 -24.80 -32.69 -0.56
N ASP A 756 -24.17 -32.37 0.58
CA ASP A 756 -23.08 -33.17 1.14
C ASP A 756 -23.62 -34.18 2.16
N PRO A 757 -23.52 -35.50 1.94
CA PRO A 757 -23.93 -36.50 2.93
C PRO A 757 -23.06 -36.48 4.20
N THR A 758 -21.92 -35.79 4.20
CA THR A 758 -21.04 -35.62 5.37
C THR A 758 -21.30 -34.34 6.17
N ASP A 759 -22.19 -33.44 5.70
CA ASP A 759 -22.68 -32.31 6.50
C ASP A 759 -23.85 -32.81 7.37
N VAL A 760 -23.55 -33.18 8.61
CA VAL A 760 -24.50 -33.86 9.52
C VAL A 760 -25.82 -33.10 9.70
N ILE A 761 -25.83 -31.78 9.52
CA ILE A 761 -27.05 -30.96 9.69
C ILE A 761 -27.91 -30.96 8.41
N ASP A 762 -27.30 -30.90 7.21
CA ASP A 762 -28.05 -31.11 5.97
C ASP A 762 -28.57 -32.55 5.89
N ALA A 763 -27.73 -33.53 6.23
CA ALA A 763 -28.11 -34.94 6.23
C ALA A 763 -29.27 -35.21 7.21
N ASN A 764 -29.21 -34.69 8.44
CA ASN A 764 -30.30 -34.84 9.42
C ASN A 764 -31.60 -34.16 8.95
N PHE A 765 -31.52 -32.92 8.45
CA PHE A 765 -32.70 -32.20 7.96
C PHE A 765 -33.33 -32.87 6.72
N ILE A 766 -32.51 -33.40 5.81
CA ILE A 766 -32.99 -34.19 4.68
C ILE A 766 -33.66 -35.48 5.16
N GLN A 767 -33.02 -36.23 6.06
CA GLN A 767 -33.50 -37.53 6.54
C GLN A 767 -34.81 -37.42 7.33
N HIS A 768 -34.96 -36.41 8.20
CA HIS A 768 -36.08 -36.32 9.13
C HIS A 768 -37.18 -35.32 8.70
N CYS A 769 -36.87 -34.30 7.88
CA CYS A 769 -37.87 -33.32 7.45
C CYS A 769 -38.28 -33.42 5.97
N ILE A 770 -37.42 -33.92 5.09
CA ILE A 770 -37.68 -33.91 3.64
C ILE A 770 -38.02 -35.31 3.13
N ALA A 771 -37.12 -36.28 3.31
CA ALA A 771 -37.27 -37.65 2.81
C ALA A 771 -38.58 -38.36 3.22
N PRO A 772 -39.14 -38.20 4.44
CA PRO A 772 -40.38 -38.88 4.82
C PRO A 772 -41.63 -38.38 4.07
N ASN A 773 -41.54 -37.22 3.40
CA ASN A 773 -42.69 -36.49 2.86
C ASN A 773 -42.79 -36.56 1.32
N PHE A 774 -41.79 -37.09 0.61
CA PHE A 774 -41.83 -37.27 -0.86
C PHE A 774 -41.75 -38.75 -1.23
N THR A 775 -42.66 -39.22 -2.09
CA THR A 775 -42.76 -40.64 -2.51
C THR A 775 -41.49 -41.16 -3.20
N SER A 776 -40.73 -40.29 -3.84
CA SER A 776 -39.36 -40.58 -4.31
C SER A 776 -38.55 -39.28 -4.42
N ILE A 777 -37.23 -39.37 -4.29
CA ILE A 777 -36.30 -38.24 -4.39
C ILE A 777 -35.12 -38.68 -5.27
N ARG A 778 -34.65 -37.79 -6.14
CA ARG A 778 -33.36 -37.94 -6.84
C ARG A 778 -32.29 -37.21 -6.05
N PHE A 779 -31.24 -37.90 -5.63
CA PHE A 779 -30.09 -37.29 -4.98
C PHE A 779 -28.91 -37.11 -5.95
N LEU A 780 -28.12 -36.06 -5.74
CA LEU A 780 -26.72 -35.97 -6.13
C LEU A 780 -25.91 -35.63 -4.88
N GLU A 781 -25.17 -36.61 -4.39
CA GLU A 781 -24.24 -36.41 -3.30
C GLU A 781 -22.98 -35.68 -3.81
N VAL A 782 -22.53 -34.67 -3.06
CA VAL A 782 -21.32 -33.90 -3.34
C VAL A 782 -20.42 -33.91 -2.10
N PRO A 783 -19.74 -35.02 -1.78
CA PRO A 783 -18.96 -35.17 -0.56
C PRO A 783 -17.88 -34.10 -0.39
N GLY A 784 -17.66 -33.67 0.86
CA GLY A 784 -16.71 -32.61 1.20
C GLY A 784 -17.02 -31.28 0.52
N SER A 785 -18.30 -30.93 0.36
CA SER A 785 -18.78 -29.60 -0.02
C SER A 785 -19.38 -28.81 1.14
N ARG A 786 -19.68 -29.47 2.26
CA ARG A 786 -20.50 -28.98 3.38
C ARG A 786 -21.83 -28.43 2.85
N HIS A 787 -22.48 -27.55 3.61
CA HIS A 787 -23.67 -26.77 3.23
C HIS A 787 -23.56 -25.90 1.93
N ALA A 788 -22.52 -26.06 1.11
CA ALA A 788 -22.21 -25.20 -0.03
C ALA A 788 -22.17 -25.96 -1.38
N SER A 789 -22.90 -27.07 -1.53
CA SER A 789 -22.78 -28.00 -2.68
C SER A 789 -22.95 -27.32 -4.05
N LEU A 790 -23.97 -26.48 -4.25
CA LEU A 790 -24.12 -25.74 -5.53
C LEU A 790 -22.97 -24.76 -5.79
N LEU A 791 -22.38 -24.16 -4.74
CA LEU A 791 -21.23 -23.27 -4.90
C LEU A 791 -19.96 -24.05 -5.27
N LYS A 792 -19.79 -25.29 -4.78
CA LYS A 792 -18.69 -26.18 -5.19
C LYS A 792 -18.84 -26.55 -6.68
N LEU A 793 -20.01 -27.04 -7.09
CA LEU A 793 -20.30 -27.36 -8.51
C LEU A 793 -20.20 -26.13 -9.42
N SER A 794 -20.59 -24.94 -8.94
CA SER A 794 -20.45 -23.70 -9.70
C SER A 794 -19.00 -23.25 -9.84
N LYS A 795 -18.12 -23.53 -8.87
CA LYS A 795 -16.68 -23.27 -8.96
C LYS A 795 -15.95 -24.28 -9.84
N GLY A 796 -16.44 -25.52 -9.93
CA GLY A 796 -15.98 -26.52 -10.90
C GLY A 796 -16.51 -26.30 -12.34
N GLY A 797 -17.48 -25.41 -12.54
CA GLY A 797 -18.14 -25.17 -13.83
C GLY A 797 -19.26 -26.16 -14.17
N GLU A 798 -19.32 -27.29 -13.48
CA GLU A 798 -20.25 -28.42 -13.67
C GLU A 798 -21.73 -28.03 -13.51
N LEU A 799 -22.04 -27.10 -12.58
CA LEU A 799 -23.43 -26.77 -12.22
C LEU A 799 -24.29 -26.36 -13.44
N LYS A 800 -23.72 -25.64 -14.41
CA LYS A 800 -24.47 -25.21 -15.60
C LYS A 800 -24.92 -26.41 -16.44
N ALA A 801 -24.03 -27.38 -16.68
CA ALA A 801 -24.36 -28.58 -17.45
C ALA A 801 -25.43 -29.40 -16.72
N LEU A 802 -25.21 -29.66 -15.43
CA LEU A 802 -26.12 -30.44 -14.58
C LEU A 802 -27.56 -29.93 -14.58
N ILE A 803 -27.77 -28.61 -14.45
CA ILE A 803 -29.11 -28.02 -14.46
C ILE A 803 -29.77 -28.15 -15.83
N LEU A 804 -29.03 -27.95 -16.92
CA LEU A 804 -29.54 -28.10 -18.28
C LEU A 804 -29.90 -29.57 -18.58
N GLU A 805 -29.03 -30.51 -18.22
CA GLU A 805 -29.25 -31.95 -18.36
C GLU A 805 -30.46 -32.42 -17.56
N TYR A 806 -30.63 -31.97 -16.31
CA TYR A 806 -31.82 -32.29 -15.52
C TYR A 806 -33.10 -31.80 -16.20
N VAL A 807 -33.15 -30.52 -16.65
CA VAL A 807 -34.29 -29.97 -17.40
C VAL A 807 -34.59 -30.80 -18.64
N MET A 808 -33.57 -31.14 -19.45
CA MET A 808 -33.80 -31.93 -20.66
C MET A 808 -34.22 -33.37 -20.36
N SER A 809 -33.77 -33.96 -19.25
CA SER A 809 -34.23 -35.30 -18.83
C SER A 809 -35.73 -35.31 -18.47
N ILE A 810 -36.24 -34.25 -17.84
CA ILE A 810 -37.67 -34.07 -17.57
C ILE A 810 -38.44 -33.75 -18.86
N ARG A 811 -37.90 -32.94 -19.77
CA ARG A 811 -38.54 -32.63 -21.07
C ARG A 811 -38.61 -33.84 -22.00
N GLY A 812 -37.67 -34.77 -21.88
CA GLY A 812 -37.61 -36.02 -22.65
C GLY A 812 -38.61 -37.09 -22.21
N GLN A 813 -39.18 -36.99 -21.01
CA GLN A 813 -40.24 -37.89 -20.55
C GLN A 813 -41.55 -37.58 -21.31
N LYS A 814 -42.09 -38.61 -21.98
CA LYS A 814 -43.28 -38.59 -22.83
C LYS A 814 -44.14 -39.82 -22.57
#